data_AF-A0A968PCZ2-F1
#
_entry.id   AF-A0A968PCZ2-F1
#
_cell.length_a   1.000
_cell.length_b   1.000
_cell.length_c   1.000
_cell.angle_alpha   90.00
_cell.angle_beta   90.00
_cell.angle_gamma   90.00
#
_symmetry.space_group_name_H-M   'P 1'
#
loop_
_entity.id
_entity.type
_entity.pdbx_description
1 polymer ?
#
loop_
_entity_poly.entity_id
_entity_poly.type
_entity_poly.pdbx_seq_one_letter_code
_entity_poly.pdbx_strand_id
1 'polypeptide(L)'
;GGTTNIDLSAATGELEVKWYDPRNGGALQNGTVTTVTGGASRGIGQAPNNISQDWVVLVRKPLVIQQGPLGGVPRVIGHGSLLQFEDYDEGGEGKAFHDSDGISQGDPVRQTGVDGGSGVGAVGEVIAWTVNGEWLEYTISPVAGTYYASLRYSSGHANPGTLKMLLGDGPEGTNFTTLATFDPVNTGGFNEWAWLTIPGITLPGGSEKVLRFEIVGGNFNLDFIEFTTNAPVNTPPTVNIDGFRQVTTGTTGNENVFQDQGGYVIMEVESHGATGGWAFRNTDPTGATGSGFYEWQGPNLFGQNKAGTQGLMEYKFQVDSAGTYQMRIRNHRTISTGEADDTENDVWAKMDNGPWYKVFSGTKNQWNWNSNFDWHELNGTQPPASYDLTAGEHTFYLSGRSEFFRIDRIAIFQSNKQSIAQNINTPESPQSGDEPEVVGYQINATVTDDARLFYPPQLTWSKVSGPGNVVFDNPNAEDVVATFSIDGLYTLKLTAYDGQHTVSDTITLYAGTQINTSPTVDAGSNITVPWPGMTADLDGTVGDDGLPIPPGSVSVQWSKVSGPGSVTFANANLADTQATFSMTGQYVLRLSASDGDLSAYDDVTVDVQGNTSTQIFTSMNDAYLEDSTRINNEYLKIEDATRQRTSYVKFNLTGLAGRVVENASLTFTVAGDAGSGTLQLWLGSHNSWTEGNLSTSNAPTKQTLLDTVTGTQCAWK
;
A
#
# COMPACT_ATOMS: atom_id res chain seq x y z
N GLY A 1 -57.82 -1.58 -44.16
CA GLY A 1 -57.60 -0.23 -44.72
C GLY A 1 -58.58 0.08 -45.84
N GLY A 2 -59.68 0.76 -45.55
CA GLY A 2 -60.51 1.42 -46.57
C GLY A 2 -60.26 2.93 -46.59
N THR A 3 -60.73 3.64 -47.61
CA THR A 3 -60.75 5.11 -47.58
C THR A 3 -61.70 5.58 -46.47
N THR A 4 -61.21 6.43 -45.57
CA THR A 4 -62.06 7.14 -44.61
C THR A 4 -61.97 8.64 -44.84
N ASN A 5 -63.07 9.34 -44.57
CA ASN A 5 -63.09 10.79 -44.53
C ASN A 5 -62.98 11.20 -43.06
N ILE A 6 -62.10 12.18 -42.80
CA ILE A 6 -61.96 12.79 -41.48
C ILE A 6 -62.47 14.24 -41.54
N ASP A 7 -63.22 14.64 -40.53
CA ASP A 7 -63.71 16.00 -40.41
C ASP A 7 -62.58 16.91 -39.89
N LEU A 8 -62.04 17.74 -40.80
CA LEU A 8 -61.00 18.73 -40.50
C LEU A 8 -61.55 20.16 -40.58
N SER A 9 -62.87 20.35 -40.44
CA SER A 9 -63.52 21.67 -40.49
C SER A 9 -62.97 22.65 -39.45
N ALA A 10 -62.54 22.15 -38.29
CA ALA A 10 -61.93 22.96 -37.23
C ALA A 10 -60.42 23.23 -37.42
N ALA A 11 -59.75 22.51 -38.33
CA ALA A 11 -58.33 22.71 -38.60
C ALA A 11 -58.13 23.71 -39.75
N THR A 12 -57.03 24.46 -39.72
CA THR A 12 -56.68 25.44 -40.76
C THR A 12 -55.29 25.17 -41.32
N GLY A 13 -55.09 25.44 -42.61
CA GLY A 13 -53.81 25.26 -43.29
C GLY A 13 -53.59 23.85 -43.83
N GLU A 14 -52.39 23.59 -44.35
CA GLU A 14 -51.98 22.27 -44.81
C GLU A 14 -51.62 21.37 -43.63
N LEU A 15 -51.97 20.09 -43.75
CA LEU A 15 -51.72 19.03 -42.77
C LEU A 15 -51.06 17.86 -43.51
N GLU A 16 -50.05 17.24 -42.91
CA GLU A 16 -49.45 16.01 -43.43
C GLU A 16 -50.27 14.78 -43.00
N VAL A 17 -50.27 13.77 -43.86
CA VAL A 17 -50.93 12.48 -43.65
C VAL A 17 -49.88 11.38 -43.71
N LYS A 18 -49.69 10.70 -42.58
CA LYS A 18 -48.74 9.59 -42.43
C LYS A 18 -49.44 8.36 -41.88
N TRP A 19 -48.93 7.18 -42.21
CA TRP A 19 -49.47 5.90 -41.80
C TRP A 19 -48.46 5.12 -40.96
N TYR A 20 -48.93 4.44 -39.92
CA TYR A 20 -48.13 3.61 -39.03
C TYR A 20 -48.75 2.21 -38.97
N ASP A 21 -47.90 1.18 -39.05
CA ASP A 21 -48.30 -0.20 -38.84
C ASP A 21 -48.19 -0.51 -37.33
N PRO A 22 -49.30 -0.55 -36.58
CA PRO A 22 -49.26 -0.78 -35.14
C PRO A 22 -48.90 -2.24 -34.78
N ARG A 23 -48.96 -3.18 -35.73
CA ARG A 23 -48.69 -4.59 -35.46
C ARG A 23 -47.21 -4.90 -35.58
N ASN A 24 -46.55 -4.34 -36.59
CA ASN A 24 -45.13 -4.60 -36.86
C ASN A 24 -44.20 -3.46 -36.42
N GLY A 25 -44.74 -2.27 -36.14
CA GLY A 25 -43.95 -1.07 -35.83
C GLY A 25 -43.23 -0.50 -37.05
N GLY A 26 -42.22 0.33 -36.80
CA GLY A 26 -41.39 0.97 -37.84
C GLY A 26 -41.68 2.47 -38.06
N ALA A 27 -41.03 3.07 -39.05
CA ALA A 27 -41.18 4.50 -39.34
C ALA A 27 -42.57 4.83 -39.91
N LEU A 28 -42.96 6.10 -39.81
CA LEU A 28 -44.15 6.63 -40.47
C LEU A 28 -44.02 6.56 -42.00
N GLN A 29 -45.03 6.02 -42.67
CA GLN A 29 -45.04 5.77 -44.11
C GLN A 29 -46.04 6.67 -44.86
N ASN A 30 -45.79 6.88 -46.16
CA ASN A 30 -46.68 7.64 -47.03
C ASN A 30 -47.79 6.77 -47.61
N GLY A 31 -49.04 7.22 -47.51
CA GLY A 31 -50.17 6.62 -48.21
C GLY A 31 -50.39 7.24 -49.59
N THR A 32 -51.54 6.97 -50.20
CA THR A 32 -51.91 7.56 -51.51
C THR A 32 -52.21 9.05 -51.44
N VAL A 33 -52.41 9.59 -50.25
CA VAL A 33 -52.55 11.02 -49.96
C VAL A 33 -51.53 11.34 -48.88
N THR A 34 -50.66 12.31 -49.14
CA THR A 34 -49.56 12.71 -48.24
C THR A 34 -49.84 14.05 -47.56
N THR A 35 -50.72 14.87 -48.13
CA THR A 35 -51.17 16.15 -47.53
C THR A 35 -52.66 16.37 -47.74
N VAL A 36 -53.28 17.11 -46.81
CA VAL A 36 -54.67 17.58 -46.91
C VAL A 36 -54.78 19.01 -46.37
N THR A 37 -55.65 19.82 -46.94
CA THR A 37 -55.95 21.16 -46.41
C THR A 37 -57.13 21.11 -45.45
N GLY A 38 -57.00 21.69 -44.26
CA GLY A 38 -58.08 21.86 -43.29
C GLY A 38 -59.23 22.74 -43.80
N GLY A 39 -60.28 22.87 -42.99
CA GLY A 39 -61.45 23.72 -43.25
C GLY A 39 -62.67 22.99 -43.84
N ALA A 40 -62.58 21.67 -44.04
CA ALA A 40 -63.71 20.81 -44.36
C ALA A 40 -63.35 19.33 -44.19
N SER A 41 -64.33 18.44 -44.34
CA SER A 41 -64.08 16.99 -44.42
C SER A 41 -63.15 16.65 -45.60
N ARG A 42 -62.15 15.79 -45.36
CA ARG A 42 -61.16 15.36 -46.36
C ARG A 42 -60.99 13.84 -46.35
N GLY A 43 -60.83 13.27 -47.53
CA GLY A 43 -60.37 11.89 -47.68
C GLY A 43 -58.86 11.83 -47.48
N ILE A 44 -58.40 10.94 -46.59
CA ILE A 44 -56.98 10.78 -46.23
C ILE A 44 -56.27 9.68 -47.04
N GLY A 45 -56.89 9.21 -48.11
CA GLY A 45 -56.32 8.20 -49.01
C GLY A 45 -56.30 6.78 -48.43
N GLN A 46 -55.51 5.92 -49.07
CA GLN A 46 -55.27 4.53 -48.68
C GLN A 46 -53.87 4.40 -48.06
N ALA A 47 -53.70 3.39 -47.21
CA ALA A 47 -52.43 3.04 -46.59
C ALA A 47 -51.38 2.56 -47.63
N PRO A 48 -50.06 2.62 -47.33
CA PRO A 48 -48.96 2.41 -48.29
C PRO A 48 -48.95 1.02 -48.95
N ASN A 49 -49.27 -0.02 -48.18
CA ASN A 49 -49.27 -1.41 -48.63
C ASN A 49 -50.25 -2.25 -47.81
N ASN A 50 -50.60 -3.43 -48.35
CA ASN A 50 -51.45 -4.42 -47.73
C ASN A 50 -52.74 -3.84 -47.09
N ILE A 51 -53.64 -3.36 -47.95
CA ILE A 51 -54.90 -2.68 -47.54
C ILE A 51 -55.83 -3.54 -46.67
N SER A 52 -55.54 -4.83 -46.47
CA SER A 52 -56.27 -5.71 -45.56
C SER A 52 -55.78 -5.70 -44.12
N GLN A 53 -54.67 -5.00 -43.81
CA GLN A 53 -54.15 -4.83 -42.45
C GLN A 53 -54.81 -3.64 -41.72
N ASP A 54 -54.63 -3.61 -40.39
CA ASP A 54 -55.00 -2.49 -39.54
C ASP A 54 -53.87 -1.46 -39.59
N TRP A 55 -54.25 -0.21 -39.84
CA TRP A 55 -53.31 0.91 -39.94
C TRP A 55 -53.78 2.04 -39.05
N VAL A 56 -52.83 2.75 -38.44
CA VAL A 56 -53.08 4.02 -37.76
C VAL A 56 -52.66 5.14 -38.69
N VAL A 57 -53.53 6.15 -38.85
CA VAL A 57 -53.21 7.36 -39.59
C VAL A 57 -52.90 8.50 -38.62
N LEU A 58 -51.78 9.16 -38.83
CA LEU A 58 -51.40 10.41 -38.17
C LEU A 58 -51.68 11.56 -39.13
N VAL A 59 -52.63 12.41 -38.77
CA VAL A 59 -52.87 13.69 -39.45
C VAL A 59 -52.43 14.80 -38.51
N ARG A 60 -51.42 15.56 -38.89
CA ARG A 60 -50.90 16.66 -38.08
C ARG A 60 -50.50 17.84 -38.96
N LYS A 61 -50.32 19.01 -38.36
CA LYS A 61 -49.59 20.08 -39.05
C LYS A 61 -48.20 19.56 -39.42
N PRO A 62 -47.65 19.92 -40.59
CA PRO A 62 -46.27 19.59 -40.93
C PRO A 62 -45.38 19.93 -39.74
N LEU A 63 -44.56 18.97 -39.33
CA LEU A 63 -43.58 19.21 -38.28
C LEU A 63 -42.61 20.28 -38.81
N VAL A 64 -42.73 21.51 -38.31
CA VAL A 64 -41.73 22.55 -38.55
C VAL A 64 -40.64 22.29 -37.52
N ILE A 65 -39.62 21.52 -37.88
CA ILE A 65 -38.41 21.44 -37.07
C ILE A 65 -37.67 22.76 -37.32
N GLN A 66 -37.75 23.67 -36.34
CA GLN A 66 -36.94 24.87 -36.39
C GLN A 66 -35.51 24.48 -36.04
N GLN A 67 -34.58 25.01 -36.83
CA GLN A 67 -33.16 24.91 -36.51
C GLN A 67 -32.88 25.70 -35.23
N GLY A 68 -31.98 25.19 -34.41
CA GLY A 68 -31.49 25.88 -33.24
C GLY A 68 -30.16 25.31 -32.75
N PRO A 69 -29.46 26.06 -31.89
CA PRO A 69 -28.18 25.63 -31.35
C PRO A 69 -28.33 24.31 -30.58
N LEU A 70 -27.33 23.43 -30.73
CA LEU A 70 -27.20 22.25 -29.88
C LEU A 70 -27.24 22.66 -28.39
N GLY A 71 -28.19 22.11 -27.62
CA GLY A 71 -28.39 22.47 -26.22
C GLY A 71 -29.10 23.82 -25.99
N GLY A 72 -29.64 24.45 -27.03
CA GLY A 72 -30.54 25.62 -26.92
C GLY A 72 -29.85 26.96 -26.67
N VAL A 73 -28.51 27.03 -26.67
CA VAL A 73 -27.74 28.27 -26.46
C VAL A 73 -26.76 28.50 -27.61
N PRO A 74 -26.81 29.64 -28.33
CA PRO A 74 -25.86 29.95 -29.38
C PRO A 74 -24.41 29.93 -28.89
N ARG A 75 -23.50 29.33 -29.67
CA ARG A 75 -22.08 29.25 -29.31
C ARG A 75 -21.42 30.62 -29.45
N VAL A 76 -20.69 31.06 -28.43
CA VAL A 76 -19.92 32.31 -28.52
C VAL A 76 -18.62 32.03 -29.29
N ILE A 77 -18.39 32.75 -30.38
CA ILE A 77 -17.15 32.65 -31.17
C ILE A 77 -16.31 33.91 -30.95
N GLY A 78 -15.14 33.74 -30.34
CA GLY A 78 -14.17 34.78 -30.03
C GLY A 78 -12.75 34.23 -29.93
N HIS A 79 -11.84 34.98 -29.28
CA HIS A 79 -10.46 34.53 -29.11
C HIS A 79 -10.39 33.28 -28.21
N GLY A 80 -9.72 32.23 -28.69
CA GLY A 80 -9.56 30.96 -27.98
C GLY A 80 -10.80 30.06 -28.07
N SER A 81 -11.78 30.40 -28.89
CA SER A 81 -12.96 29.55 -29.10
C SER A 81 -12.60 28.35 -29.98
N LEU A 82 -13.01 27.17 -29.53
CA LEU A 82 -12.90 25.90 -30.25
C LEU A 82 -14.31 25.43 -30.60
N LEU A 83 -14.56 25.17 -31.88
CA LEU A 83 -15.82 24.67 -32.41
C LEU A 83 -15.61 23.25 -32.92
N GLN A 84 -16.15 22.29 -32.16
CA GLN A 84 -16.24 20.87 -32.52
C GLN A 84 -17.21 20.69 -33.70
N PHE A 85 -16.85 19.87 -34.70
CA PHE A 85 -17.71 19.66 -35.88
C PHE A 85 -18.86 18.67 -35.62
N GLU A 86 -18.71 17.78 -34.64
CA GLU A 86 -19.78 16.88 -34.17
C GLU A 86 -20.93 17.63 -33.47
N ASP A 87 -20.76 18.93 -33.29
CA ASP A 87 -21.51 19.78 -32.36
C ASP A 87 -22.44 20.76 -33.09
N TYR A 88 -22.84 20.37 -34.31
CA TYR A 88 -23.75 21.07 -35.21
C TYR A 88 -25.17 21.21 -34.62
N ASP A 89 -25.93 22.15 -35.19
CA ASP A 89 -27.24 22.54 -34.71
C ASP A 89 -28.26 21.38 -34.68
N GLU A 90 -29.27 21.51 -33.84
CA GLU A 90 -30.48 20.71 -33.91
C GLU A 90 -31.39 21.27 -35.01
N GLY A 91 -32.04 20.41 -35.81
CA GLY A 91 -32.91 20.88 -36.91
C GLY A 91 -33.18 19.83 -37.98
N GLY A 92 -32.28 18.85 -38.11
CA GLY A 92 -32.39 17.75 -39.05
C GLY A 92 -31.95 18.12 -40.47
N GLU A 93 -32.08 17.12 -41.35
CA GLU A 93 -31.72 17.15 -42.76
C GLU A 93 -32.36 18.32 -43.53
N GLY A 94 -31.55 19.06 -44.28
CA GLY A 94 -31.93 20.26 -45.04
C GLY A 94 -32.15 21.51 -44.19
N LYS A 95 -31.91 21.44 -42.87
CA LYS A 95 -32.02 22.56 -41.93
C LYS A 95 -30.70 22.81 -41.20
N ALA A 96 -30.33 21.94 -40.27
CA ALA A 96 -29.09 22.09 -39.49
C ALA A 96 -27.88 21.43 -40.17
N PHE A 97 -28.13 20.46 -41.04
CA PHE A 97 -27.13 19.82 -41.87
C PHE A 97 -27.76 19.35 -43.19
N HIS A 98 -26.92 18.99 -44.14
CA HIS A 98 -27.27 18.16 -45.29
C HIS A 98 -26.26 17.02 -45.39
N ASP A 99 -26.76 15.80 -45.30
CA ASP A 99 -26.03 14.59 -45.62
C ASP A 99 -26.55 13.98 -46.93
N SER A 100 -25.66 13.39 -47.72
CA SER A 100 -25.99 12.84 -49.02
C SER A 100 -26.79 11.54 -48.93
N ASP A 101 -26.70 10.83 -47.81
CA ASP A 101 -27.50 9.67 -47.52
C ASP A 101 -28.18 9.79 -46.14
N GLY A 102 -29.34 9.14 -45.99
CA GLY A 102 -30.13 9.26 -44.75
C GLY A 102 -29.62 8.39 -43.61
N ILE A 103 -28.39 7.86 -43.68
CA ILE A 103 -27.87 6.80 -42.81
C ILE A 103 -26.62 7.32 -42.12
N SER A 104 -26.70 7.57 -40.81
CA SER A 104 -25.50 7.88 -40.03
C SER A 104 -24.60 6.64 -39.91
N GLN A 105 -23.39 6.74 -40.46
CA GLN A 105 -22.32 5.76 -40.38
C GLN A 105 -21.35 6.14 -39.26
N GLY A 106 -21.04 5.17 -38.39
CA GLY A 106 -19.99 5.29 -37.38
C GLY A 106 -20.40 6.02 -36.09
N ASP A 107 -21.47 6.82 -36.09
CA ASP A 107 -21.94 7.56 -34.91
C ASP A 107 -23.13 6.83 -34.24
N PRO A 108 -22.94 6.18 -33.07
CA PRO A 108 -24.04 5.52 -32.36
C PRO A 108 -24.96 6.48 -31.60
N VAL A 109 -24.53 7.73 -31.40
CA VAL A 109 -25.17 8.72 -30.52
C VAL A 109 -26.10 9.63 -31.32
N ARG A 110 -25.65 10.19 -32.45
CA ARG A 110 -26.44 11.10 -33.28
C ARG A 110 -26.94 10.38 -34.54
N GLN A 111 -28.04 9.62 -34.39
CA GLN A 111 -28.71 8.91 -35.50
C GLN A 111 -29.49 9.85 -36.44
N THR A 112 -28.95 11.04 -36.71
CA THR A 112 -29.61 12.15 -37.42
C THR A 112 -29.33 12.15 -38.92
N GLY A 113 -28.30 11.44 -39.39
CA GLY A 113 -27.96 11.28 -40.81
C GLY A 113 -26.53 11.65 -41.13
N VAL A 114 -25.87 12.49 -40.31
CA VAL A 114 -24.46 12.86 -40.50
C VAL A 114 -23.52 11.69 -40.16
N ASP A 115 -22.53 11.48 -41.01
CA ASP A 115 -21.48 10.47 -40.85
C ASP A 115 -20.33 10.93 -39.93
N GLY A 116 -19.91 10.06 -39.00
CA GLY A 116 -18.91 10.44 -38.00
C GLY A 116 -18.63 9.39 -36.92
N GLY A 117 -17.95 9.78 -35.85
CA GLY A 117 -17.75 8.92 -34.66
C GLY A 117 -16.37 9.07 -34.03
N SER A 118 -15.91 8.04 -33.31
CA SER A 118 -14.61 8.06 -32.64
C SER A 118 -13.45 7.95 -33.63
N GLY A 119 -12.54 8.93 -33.65
CA GLY A 119 -11.32 8.92 -34.47
C GLY A 119 -10.05 8.75 -33.63
N VAL A 120 -9.12 7.89 -34.06
CA VAL A 120 -7.80 7.79 -33.40
C VAL A 120 -7.06 9.12 -33.59
N GLY A 121 -6.73 9.78 -32.48
CA GLY A 121 -6.01 11.06 -32.48
C GLY A 121 -6.84 12.33 -32.65
N ALA A 122 -8.16 12.17 -32.81
CA ALA A 122 -9.12 13.26 -32.76
C ALA A 122 -9.27 13.79 -31.33
N VAL A 123 -9.67 15.05 -31.19
CA VAL A 123 -10.07 15.61 -29.90
C VAL A 123 -11.59 15.57 -29.85
N GLY A 124 -12.16 14.49 -29.32
CA GLY A 124 -13.61 14.29 -29.34
C GLY A 124 -14.02 13.33 -30.46
N GLU A 125 -15.13 13.64 -31.13
CA GLU A 125 -15.61 12.88 -32.28
C GLU A 125 -15.21 13.57 -33.59
N VAL A 126 -15.33 12.84 -34.70
CA VAL A 126 -14.99 13.36 -36.03
C VAL A 126 -16.21 13.32 -36.91
N ILE A 127 -16.32 14.29 -37.82
CA ILE A 127 -17.16 14.16 -39.01
C ILE A 127 -16.33 13.48 -40.08
N ALA A 128 -16.85 12.39 -40.63
CA ALA A 128 -16.15 11.52 -41.56
C ALA A 128 -17.05 11.16 -42.75
N TRP A 129 -16.52 10.38 -43.70
CA TRP A 129 -17.23 9.99 -44.93
C TRP A 129 -17.77 11.15 -45.77
N THR A 130 -17.21 12.35 -45.58
CA THR A 130 -17.67 13.57 -46.24
C THR A 130 -17.70 13.42 -47.75
N VAL A 131 -18.81 13.84 -48.38
CA VAL A 131 -18.96 13.88 -49.83
C VAL A 131 -19.37 15.26 -50.34
N ASN A 132 -19.24 15.43 -51.65
CA ASN A 132 -19.54 16.70 -52.30
C ASN A 132 -21.00 17.13 -52.12
N GLY A 133 -21.20 18.32 -51.58
CA GLY A 133 -22.51 18.96 -51.44
C GLY A 133 -23.03 18.99 -50.01
N GLU A 134 -22.45 18.18 -49.12
CA GLU A 134 -22.82 18.13 -47.71
C GLU A 134 -22.46 19.42 -46.97
N TRP A 135 -23.18 19.70 -45.90
CA TRP A 135 -22.89 20.86 -45.07
C TRP A 135 -23.39 20.70 -43.64
N LEU A 136 -22.78 21.46 -42.73
CA LEU A 136 -23.12 21.53 -41.30
C LEU A 136 -23.32 22.98 -40.89
N GLU A 137 -24.30 23.26 -40.03
CA GLU A 137 -24.59 24.59 -39.52
C GLU A 137 -24.49 24.71 -38.00
N TYR A 138 -24.08 25.90 -37.55
CA TYR A 138 -23.84 26.23 -36.15
C TYR A 138 -24.38 27.61 -35.85
N THR A 139 -25.37 27.69 -34.96
CA THR A 139 -25.91 28.95 -34.47
C THR A 139 -24.93 29.55 -33.46
N ILE A 140 -24.43 30.74 -33.78
CA ILE A 140 -23.37 31.42 -33.05
C ILE A 140 -23.77 32.84 -32.61
N SER A 141 -23.11 33.30 -31.54
CA SER A 141 -23.06 34.71 -31.13
C SER A 141 -21.62 35.20 -31.26
N PRO A 142 -21.18 35.64 -32.46
CA PRO A 142 -19.80 36.05 -32.66
C PRO A 142 -19.47 37.29 -31.84
N VAL A 143 -18.24 37.36 -31.34
CA VAL A 143 -17.62 38.60 -30.88
C VAL A 143 -17.05 39.31 -32.10
N ALA A 144 -17.26 40.64 -32.20
CA ALA A 144 -16.72 41.41 -33.30
C ALA A 144 -15.19 41.40 -33.28
N GLY A 145 -14.56 41.05 -34.40
CA GLY A 145 -13.10 40.97 -34.46
C GLY A 145 -12.58 40.36 -35.76
N THR A 146 -11.27 40.38 -35.90
CA THR A 146 -10.53 39.68 -36.96
C THR A 146 -9.74 38.54 -36.34
N TYR A 147 -9.86 37.36 -36.92
CA TYR A 147 -9.35 36.11 -36.37
C TYR A 147 -8.50 35.35 -37.39
N TYR A 148 -7.60 34.54 -36.88
CA TYR A 148 -7.10 33.34 -37.54
C TYR A 148 -8.12 32.24 -37.28
N ALA A 149 -8.51 31.52 -38.34
CA ALA A 149 -9.31 30.31 -38.24
C ALA A 149 -8.43 29.11 -38.59
N SER A 150 -8.29 28.19 -37.66
CA SER A 150 -7.39 27.03 -37.74
C SER A 150 -8.21 25.74 -37.75
N LEU A 151 -8.33 25.14 -38.92
CA LEU A 151 -9.04 23.88 -39.14
C LEU A 151 -8.11 22.71 -38.85
N ARG A 152 -8.59 21.75 -38.04
CA ARG A 152 -7.95 20.44 -37.85
C ARG A 152 -8.70 19.37 -38.65
N TYR A 153 -7.95 18.64 -39.49
CA TYR A 153 -8.51 17.71 -40.47
C TYR A 153 -7.57 16.52 -40.72
N SER A 154 -8.08 15.45 -41.33
CA SER A 154 -7.27 14.34 -41.84
C SER A 154 -7.75 13.89 -43.22
N SER A 155 -6.86 13.31 -44.03
CA SER A 155 -7.25 12.64 -45.28
C SER A 155 -6.21 11.64 -45.73
N GLY A 156 -6.65 10.43 -46.07
CA GLY A 156 -5.81 9.44 -46.78
C GLY A 156 -5.84 9.59 -48.31
N HIS A 157 -6.64 10.50 -48.86
CA HIS A 157 -6.80 10.64 -50.31
C HIS A 157 -5.73 11.55 -50.90
N ALA A 158 -5.28 11.24 -52.12
CA ALA A 158 -4.24 12.02 -52.80
C ALA A 158 -4.67 13.47 -53.10
N ASN A 159 -5.97 13.68 -53.40
CA ASN A 159 -6.54 14.98 -53.69
C ASN A 159 -7.92 15.08 -53.00
N PRO A 160 -7.98 15.37 -51.70
CA PRO A 160 -9.25 15.62 -51.03
C PRO A 160 -9.87 16.92 -51.56
N GLY A 161 -11.16 17.09 -51.25
CA GLY A 161 -11.92 18.28 -51.58
C GLY A 161 -11.58 19.50 -50.70
N THR A 162 -12.47 20.48 -50.74
CA THR A 162 -12.36 21.78 -50.08
C THR A 162 -13.48 21.94 -49.05
N LEU A 163 -13.20 22.62 -47.93
CA LEU A 163 -14.20 23.06 -46.96
C LEU A 163 -14.39 24.58 -47.07
N LYS A 164 -15.61 25.04 -47.30
CA LYS A 164 -15.95 26.47 -47.27
C LYS A 164 -16.61 26.81 -45.95
N MET A 165 -16.14 27.87 -45.29
CA MET A 165 -16.79 28.43 -44.12
C MET A 165 -17.55 29.69 -44.54
N LEU A 166 -18.86 29.73 -44.27
CA LEU A 166 -19.75 30.83 -44.62
C LEU A 166 -20.46 31.38 -43.39
N LEU A 167 -20.82 32.66 -43.42
CA LEU A 167 -21.60 33.33 -42.39
C LEU A 167 -22.96 33.74 -42.94
N GLY A 168 -24.02 33.25 -42.32
CA GLY A 168 -25.41 33.60 -42.59
C GLY A 168 -26.00 34.51 -41.53
N ASP A 169 -27.05 35.22 -41.93
CA ASP A 169 -27.87 36.10 -41.11
C ASP A 169 -29.13 35.40 -40.59
N GLY A 170 -29.48 35.69 -39.33
CA GLY A 170 -30.69 35.21 -38.68
C GLY A 170 -30.58 33.76 -38.19
N PRO A 171 -31.56 33.30 -37.41
CA PRO A 171 -31.51 32.01 -36.72
C PRO A 171 -31.66 30.78 -37.65
N GLU A 172 -32.10 30.97 -38.90
CA GLU A 172 -32.22 29.88 -39.90
C GLU A 172 -31.19 30.02 -41.04
N GLY A 173 -30.14 30.83 -40.87
CA GLY A 173 -29.05 30.92 -41.84
C GLY A 173 -29.46 31.39 -43.25
N THR A 174 -29.59 32.70 -43.44
CA THR A 174 -29.89 33.29 -44.77
C THR A 174 -28.75 34.19 -45.26
N ASN A 175 -28.68 34.49 -46.56
CA ASN A 175 -27.68 35.42 -47.13
C ASN A 175 -26.21 35.05 -46.83
N PHE A 176 -25.87 33.77 -46.94
CA PHE A 176 -24.53 33.27 -46.66
C PHE A 176 -23.44 34.00 -47.46
N THR A 177 -22.42 34.49 -46.76
CA THR A 177 -21.21 35.06 -47.33
C THR A 177 -20.02 34.19 -46.96
N THR A 178 -19.21 33.80 -47.94
CA THR A 178 -17.99 33.02 -47.67
C THR A 178 -16.99 33.84 -46.86
N LEU A 179 -16.59 33.31 -45.71
CA LEU A 179 -15.53 33.84 -44.87
C LEU A 179 -14.17 33.26 -45.25
N ALA A 180 -14.11 31.96 -45.50
CA ALA A 180 -12.87 31.24 -45.74
C ALA A 180 -13.07 30.00 -46.63
N THR A 181 -12.00 29.59 -47.28
CA THR A 181 -11.92 28.35 -48.07
C THR A 181 -10.67 27.61 -47.65
N PHE A 182 -10.85 26.43 -47.05
CA PHE A 182 -9.78 25.54 -46.63
C PHE A 182 -9.59 24.45 -47.67
N ASP A 183 -8.34 24.24 -48.12
CA ASP A 183 -7.98 23.21 -49.10
C ASP A 183 -7.15 22.10 -48.42
N PRO A 184 -7.81 21.11 -47.77
CA PRO A 184 -7.18 19.87 -47.30
C PRO A 184 -6.20 19.27 -48.31
N VAL A 185 -5.15 18.62 -47.79
CA VAL A 185 -4.23 17.77 -48.58
C VAL A 185 -4.12 16.38 -47.95
N ASN A 186 -3.46 15.45 -48.64
CA ASN A 186 -3.18 14.13 -48.08
C ASN A 186 -2.30 14.26 -46.83
N THR A 187 -2.77 13.75 -45.69
CA THR A 187 -2.04 13.75 -44.42
C THR A 187 -1.27 12.45 -44.17
N GLY A 188 -1.40 11.46 -45.05
CA GLY A 188 -0.81 10.13 -44.92
C GLY A 188 -1.82 9.05 -44.54
N GLY A 189 -3.00 9.44 -44.03
CA GLY A 189 -4.06 8.53 -43.64
C GLY A 189 -5.18 9.25 -42.88
N PHE A 190 -6.31 8.58 -42.70
CA PHE A 190 -7.46 9.15 -41.97
C PHE A 190 -7.26 9.28 -40.45
N ASN A 191 -6.19 8.69 -39.91
CA ASN A 191 -5.77 8.84 -38.50
C ASN A 191 -4.58 9.80 -38.35
N GLU A 192 -4.11 10.40 -39.45
CA GLU A 192 -3.00 11.35 -39.45
C GLU A 192 -3.57 12.77 -39.56
N TRP A 193 -3.45 13.57 -38.51
CA TRP A 193 -4.11 14.88 -38.41
C TRP A 193 -3.17 16.02 -38.82
N ALA A 194 -3.72 17.02 -39.50
CA ALA A 194 -3.00 18.23 -39.91
C ALA A 194 -3.83 19.48 -39.65
N TRP A 195 -3.18 20.64 -39.79
CA TRP A 195 -3.79 21.95 -39.59
C TRP A 195 -3.77 22.79 -40.87
N LEU A 196 -4.84 23.53 -41.13
CA LEU A 196 -4.89 24.63 -42.09
C LEU A 196 -5.31 25.90 -41.36
N THR A 197 -4.51 26.95 -41.48
CA THR A 197 -4.78 28.23 -40.81
C THR A 197 -4.97 29.35 -41.82
N ILE A 198 -6.11 30.03 -41.74
CA ILE A 198 -6.45 31.18 -42.59
C ILE A 198 -6.50 32.45 -41.72
N PRO A 199 -5.65 33.46 -41.97
CA PRO A 199 -5.71 34.74 -41.28
C PRO A 199 -6.80 35.64 -41.84
N GLY A 200 -7.20 36.65 -41.07
CA GLY A 200 -7.99 37.77 -41.58
C GLY A 200 -9.50 37.54 -41.63
N ILE A 201 -10.01 36.49 -40.97
CA ILE A 201 -11.44 36.19 -40.91
C ILE A 201 -12.13 37.24 -40.04
N THR A 202 -12.98 38.06 -40.64
CA THR A 202 -13.67 39.13 -39.92
C THR A 202 -15.09 38.72 -39.57
N LEU A 203 -15.39 38.69 -38.27
CA LEU A 203 -16.74 38.45 -37.75
C LEU A 203 -17.35 39.78 -37.28
N PRO A 204 -18.60 40.10 -37.66
CA PRO A 204 -19.21 41.41 -37.41
C PRO A 204 -19.71 41.62 -35.97
N GLY A 205 -19.69 40.57 -35.14
CA GLY A 205 -20.33 40.58 -33.82
C GLY A 205 -21.85 40.38 -33.88
N GLY A 206 -22.46 40.02 -32.75
CA GLY A 206 -23.91 39.97 -32.59
C GLY A 206 -24.42 38.64 -32.04
N SER A 207 -25.73 38.44 -32.09
CA SER A 207 -26.43 37.19 -31.73
C SER A 207 -27.13 36.59 -32.94
N GLU A 208 -27.40 35.28 -32.90
CA GLU A 208 -28.21 34.57 -33.90
C GLU A 208 -27.66 34.70 -35.33
N LYS A 209 -26.34 34.53 -35.48
CA LYS A 209 -25.71 34.28 -36.78
C LYS A 209 -25.54 32.79 -36.97
N VAL A 210 -25.37 32.34 -38.21
CA VAL A 210 -25.11 30.92 -38.51
C VAL A 210 -23.79 30.79 -39.24
N LEU A 211 -22.88 29.97 -38.69
CA LEU A 211 -21.73 29.47 -39.46
C LEU A 211 -22.16 28.23 -40.20
N ARG A 212 -21.93 28.20 -41.51
CA ARG A 212 -22.10 27.01 -42.34
C ARG A 212 -20.74 26.54 -42.84
N PHE A 213 -20.53 25.23 -42.78
CA PHE A 213 -19.37 24.57 -43.37
C PHE A 213 -19.84 23.71 -44.54
N GLU A 214 -19.54 24.14 -45.76
CA GLU A 214 -19.91 23.42 -47.00
C GLU A 214 -18.74 22.58 -47.52
N ILE A 215 -19.02 21.31 -47.77
CA ILE A 215 -18.08 20.33 -48.30
C ILE A 215 -18.16 20.31 -49.82
N VAL A 216 -17.04 20.58 -50.50
CA VAL A 216 -16.92 20.54 -51.95
C VAL A 216 -15.91 19.47 -52.34
N GLY A 217 -16.35 18.37 -52.94
CA GLY A 217 -15.50 17.23 -53.30
C GLY A 217 -15.34 16.14 -52.23
N GLY A 218 -15.40 16.46 -50.94
CA GLY A 218 -15.34 15.50 -49.82
C GLY A 218 -13.99 14.77 -49.66
N ASN A 219 -14.01 13.57 -49.08
CA ASN A 219 -12.85 12.70 -48.82
C ASN A 219 -11.83 13.22 -47.78
N PHE A 220 -12.31 13.91 -46.75
CA PHE A 220 -11.51 14.31 -45.59
C PHE A 220 -12.36 14.21 -44.32
N ASN A 221 -11.72 13.99 -43.17
CA ASN A 221 -12.38 14.05 -41.88
C ASN A 221 -12.15 15.43 -41.25
N LEU A 222 -13.12 15.87 -40.45
CA LEU A 222 -13.10 17.12 -39.69
C LEU A 222 -13.14 16.80 -38.20
N ASP A 223 -12.26 17.43 -37.43
CA ASP A 223 -12.19 17.32 -35.96
C ASP A 223 -12.83 18.59 -35.37
N PHE A 224 -12.09 19.71 -35.43
CA PHE A 224 -12.59 21.01 -34.97
C PHE A 224 -11.97 22.17 -35.74
N ILE A 225 -12.49 23.37 -35.46
CA ILE A 225 -11.91 24.63 -35.90
C ILE A 225 -11.72 25.59 -34.73
N GLU A 226 -10.54 26.19 -34.64
CA GLU A 226 -10.16 27.15 -33.59
C GLU A 226 -10.13 28.58 -34.13
N PHE A 227 -10.56 29.56 -33.31
CA PHE A 227 -10.48 30.98 -33.61
C PHE A 227 -9.54 31.72 -32.65
N THR A 228 -8.53 32.41 -33.17
CA THR A 228 -7.56 33.18 -32.37
C THR A 228 -7.31 34.57 -32.95
N THR A 229 -6.98 35.58 -32.12
CA THR A 229 -6.69 36.94 -32.61
C THR A 229 -5.24 37.12 -33.04
N ASN A 230 -4.36 36.21 -32.62
CA ASN A 230 -2.94 36.18 -33.00
C ASN A 230 -2.68 34.90 -33.79
N ALA A 231 -1.64 34.89 -34.62
CA ALA A 231 -1.23 33.68 -35.31
C ALA A 231 -0.97 32.55 -34.29
N PRO A 232 -1.53 31.35 -34.50
CA PRO A 232 -1.23 30.22 -33.64
C PRO A 232 0.27 29.92 -33.69
N VAL A 233 0.89 29.83 -32.52
CA VAL A 233 2.28 29.40 -32.36
C VAL A 233 2.29 27.97 -31.86
N ASN A 234 3.24 27.16 -32.34
CA ASN A 234 3.52 25.86 -31.76
C ASN A 234 4.23 26.07 -30.42
N THR A 235 3.76 25.43 -29.36
CA THR A 235 4.37 25.49 -28.02
C THR A 235 5.21 24.25 -27.77
N PRO A 236 6.35 24.35 -27.05
CA PRO A 236 7.17 23.17 -26.76
C PRO A 236 6.38 22.11 -25.96
N PRO A 237 6.63 20.81 -26.21
CA PRO A 237 6.02 19.75 -25.40
C PRO A 237 6.50 19.84 -23.96
N THR A 238 5.68 19.36 -23.02
CA THR A 238 6.08 19.17 -21.62
C THR A 238 6.47 17.73 -21.39
N VAL A 239 7.58 17.48 -20.71
CA VAL A 239 8.03 16.13 -20.31
C VAL A 239 8.21 16.10 -18.81
N ASN A 240 7.57 15.15 -18.13
CA ASN A 240 7.74 14.90 -16.70
C ASN A 240 7.94 13.40 -16.46
N ILE A 241 9.04 13.00 -15.83
CA ILE A 241 9.21 11.60 -15.38
C ILE A 241 8.60 11.49 -13.98
N ASP A 242 7.50 10.76 -13.87
CA ASP A 242 6.66 10.70 -12.67
C ASP A 242 7.26 9.84 -11.56
N GLY A 243 8.16 8.92 -11.92
CA GLY A 243 8.90 8.07 -10.99
C GLY A 243 9.23 6.70 -11.57
N PHE A 244 9.77 5.82 -10.72
CA PHE A 244 10.01 4.42 -11.07
C PHE A 244 9.57 3.48 -9.95
N ARG A 245 9.30 2.22 -10.31
CA ARG A 245 9.15 1.10 -9.38
C ARG A 245 9.89 -0.12 -9.90
N GLN A 246 10.41 -0.94 -8.99
CA GLN A 246 10.95 -2.24 -9.38
C GLN A 246 9.84 -3.15 -9.91
N VAL A 247 10.16 -3.90 -10.96
CA VAL A 247 9.36 -5.01 -11.47
C VAL A 247 10.04 -6.28 -10.99
N THR A 248 9.35 -7.04 -10.15
CA THR A 248 9.87 -8.24 -9.52
C THR A 248 9.13 -9.48 -9.97
N THR A 249 9.83 -10.59 -10.13
CA THR A 249 9.20 -11.92 -10.22
C THR A 249 9.12 -12.52 -8.81
N GLY A 250 7.95 -12.46 -8.19
CA GLY A 250 7.68 -13.04 -6.86
C GLY A 250 6.32 -12.56 -6.34
N THR A 251 5.48 -13.47 -5.85
CA THR A 251 4.15 -13.15 -5.31
C THR A 251 4.26 -12.62 -3.88
N THR A 252 3.60 -11.49 -3.63
CA THR A 252 3.35 -10.95 -2.29
C THR A 252 2.40 -11.88 -1.52
N GLY A 253 2.96 -12.89 -0.86
CA GLY A 253 2.25 -13.80 0.05
C GLY A 253 2.83 -13.75 1.46
N ASN A 254 2.05 -14.17 2.45
CA ASN A 254 2.46 -14.28 3.86
C ASN A 254 3.81 -15.02 4.00
N GLU A 255 4.73 -14.57 4.85
CA GLU A 255 6.07 -15.17 4.99
C GLU A 255 6.04 -16.71 5.15
N ASN A 256 6.94 -17.41 4.45
CA ASN A 256 7.21 -18.85 4.54
C ASN A 256 6.12 -19.81 4.00
N VAL A 257 5.24 -19.37 3.10
CA VAL A 257 4.23 -20.23 2.44
C VAL A 257 4.75 -20.77 1.11
N PHE A 258 4.94 -22.08 0.98
CA PHE A 258 5.37 -22.70 -0.28
C PHE A 258 4.33 -22.51 -1.40
N GLN A 259 4.76 -22.04 -2.56
CA GLN A 259 3.88 -21.72 -3.69
C GLN A 259 3.79 -22.89 -4.67
N ASP A 260 2.57 -23.17 -5.13
CA ASP A 260 2.31 -24.12 -6.20
C ASP A 260 3.03 -23.69 -7.49
N GLN A 261 3.69 -24.65 -8.14
CA GLN A 261 4.37 -24.46 -9.42
C GLN A 261 3.74 -25.38 -10.46
N GLY A 262 2.60 -24.94 -10.99
CA GLY A 262 1.90 -25.66 -12.05
C GLY A 262 1.38 -27.03 -11.60
N GLY A 263 0.85 -27.12 -10.38
CA GLY A 263 0.27 -28.31 -9.74
C GLY A 263 1.24 -29.11 -8.88
N TYR A 264 2.42 -28.56 -8.55
CA TYR A 264 3.44 -29.18 -7.69
C TYR A 264 3.77 -28.26 -6.51
N VAL A 265 3.84 -28.84 -5.32
CA VAL A 265 4.32 -28.21 -4.09
C VAL A 265 5.43 -29.09 -3.49
N ILE A 266 6.70 -28.70 -3.68
CA ILE A 266 7.87 -29.46 -3.22
C ILE A 266 8.60 -28.69 -2.13
N MET A 267 8.56 -29.21 -0.90
CA MET A 267 9.01 -28.52 0.31
C MET A 267 10.26 -29.19 0.89
N GLU A 268 11.29 -28.40 1.17
CA GLU A 268 12.44 -28.80 2.01
C GLU A 268 12.01 -28.83 3.46
N VAL A 269 12.26 -29.93 4.18
CA VAL A 269 11.83 -30.01 5.59
C VAL A 269 12.64 -29.09 6.48
N GLU A 270 13.92 -28.89 6.18
CA GLU A 270 14.81 -27.98 6.90
C GLU A 270 14.40 -26.50 6.82
N SER A 271 13.46 -26.12 5.94
CA SER A 271 12.89 -24.77 5.90
C SER A 271 12.17 -24.40 7.20
N HIS A 272 11.75 -25.41 7.97
CA HIS A 272 11.18 -25.25 9.30
C HIS A 272 12.22 -25.66 10.35
N GLY A 273 12.39 -24.88 11.42
CA GLY A 273 13.30 -25.24 12.52
C GLY A 273 12.89 -26.54 13.22
N ALA A 274 13.87 -27.35 13.63
CA ALA A 274 13.60 -28.62 14.30
C ALA A 274 12.79 -28.44 15.60
N THR A 275 11.79 -29.28 15.84
CA THR A 275 10.96 -29.24 17.05
C THR A 275 11.00 -30.57 17.82
N GLY A 276 11.03 -30.50 19.16
CA GLY A 276 10.99 -31.70 20.00
C GLY A 276 12.13 -32.68 19.71
N GLY A 277 11.79 -33.94 19.42
CA GLY A 277 12.75 -35.01 19.16
C GLY A 277 13.34 -35.03 17.74
N TRP A 278 13.06 -34.04 16.89
CA TRP A 278 13.69 -33.95 15.56
C TRP A 278 15.11 -33.39 15.68
N ALA A 279 16.08 -34.08 15.10
CA ALA A 279 17.47 -33.64 15.03
C ALA A 279 17.86 -33.30 13.59
N PHE A 280 18.36 -32.07 13.37
CA PHE A 280 18.95 -31.68 12.08
C PHE A 280 20.24 -32.45 11.82
N ARG A 281 20.41 -32.94 10.61
CA ARG A 281 21.59 -33.68 10.15
C ARG A 281 21.94 -33.28 8.72
N ASN A 282 23.22 -33.26 8.38
CA ASN A 282 23.67 -32.87 7.03
C ASN A 282 24.89 -33.66 6.52
N THR A 283 25.28 -34.76 7.21
CA THR A 283 26.53 -35.48 6.92
C THR A 283 26.36 -36.97 6.63
N ASP A 284 25.51 -37.70 7.37
CA ASP A 284 25.31 -39.17 7.20
C ASP A 284 23.84 -39.56 7.47
N PRO A 285 23.10 -40.11 6.48
CA PRO A 285 23.56 -40.67 5.21
C PRO A 285 23.73 -39.59 4.15
N THR A 286 24.73 -39.76 3.28
CA THR A 286 24.93 -38.88 2.13
C THR A 286 23.76 -39.00 1.14
N GLY A 287 23.54 -37.96 0.33
CA GLY A 287 22.50 -37.95 -0.71
C GLY A 287 21.15 -37.33 -0.31
N ALA A 288 21.07 -36.77 0.90
CA ALA A 288 20.08 -35.74 1.22
C ALA A 288 20.28 -34.54 0.27
N THR A 289 19.19 -33.86 -0.05
CA THR A 289 19.19 -32.64 -0.86
C THR A 289 19.07 -31.42 0.05
N GLY A 290 19.03 -30.22 -0.50
CA GLY A 290 18.96 -29.00 0.33
C GLY A 290 20.17 -28.83 1.26
N SER A 291 19.93 -28.25 2.43
CA SER A 291 20.96 -27.99 3.46
C SER A 291 21.14 -29.15 4.43
N GLY A 292 20.18 -30.08 4.49
CA GLY A 292 20.24 -31.24 5.37
C GLY A 292 18.93 -32.03 5.37
N PHE A 293 18.69 -32.73 6.46
CA PHE A 293 17.49 -33.55 6.67
C PHE A 293 17.22 -33.68 8.17
N TYR A 294 16.03 -34.15 8.53
CA TYR A 294 15.65 -34.42 9.91
C TYR A 294 15.66 -35.90 10.25
N GLU A 295 16.23 -36.24 11.41
CA GLU A 295 16.20 -37.57 12.01
C GLU A 295 15.38 -37.54 13.31
N TRP A 296 14.42 -38.46 13.46
CA TRP A 296 13.69 -38.59 14.72
C TRP A 296 14.54 -39.29 15.78
N GLN A 297 14.76 -38.62 16.92
CA GLN A 297 15.44 -39.13 18.10
C GLN A 297 14.54 -39.14 19.35
N GLY A 298 13.25 -38.85 19.15
CA GLY A 298 12.26 -38.96 20.21
C GLY A 298 11.82 -40.42 20.45
N PRO A 299 10.84 -40.65 21.35
CA PRO A 299 10.41 -41.99 21.72
C PRO A 299 9.85 -42.78 20.53
N ASN A 300 10.05 -44.10 20.56
CA ASN A 300 9.37 -45.05 19.68
C ASN A 300 7.95 -45.34 20.20
N LEU A 301 6.92 -45.01 19.40
CA LEU A 301 5.50 -45.05 19.82
C LEU A 301 4.70 -46.20 19.19
N PHE A 302 5.34 -47.37 19.03
CA PHE A 302 4.70 -48.56 18.50
C PHE A 302 3.43 -48.95 19.28
N GLY A 303 2.32 -49.17 18.55
CA GLY A 303 1.02 -49.55 19.13
C GLY A 303 0.31 -48.45 19.94
N GLN A 304 0.83 -47.22 19.97
CA GLN A 304 0.23 -46.10 20.71
C GLN A 304 -0.40 -45.09 19.74
N ASN A 305 -1.65 -44.70 19.99
CA ASN A 305 -2.32 -43.61 19.25
C ASN A 305 -1.97 -42.24 19.88
N LYS A 306 -0.86 -41.65 19.43
CA LYS A 306 -0.29 -40.41 19.97
C LYS A 306 0.06 -39.37 18.88
N ALA A 307 -0.66 -39.43 17.76
CA ALA A 307 -0.45 -38.52 16.63
C ALA A 307 -0.53 -37.05 17.04
N GLY A 308 0.40 -36.22 16.55
CA GLY A 308 0.46 -34.78 16.84
C GLY A 308 1.01 -34.40 18.22
N THR A 309 1.39 -35.37 19.07
CA THR A 309 1.84 -35.08 20.45
C THR A 309 3.35 -34.95 20.62
N GLN A 310 4.13 -35.30 19.59
CA GLN A 310 5.60 -35.33 19.65
C GLN A 310 6.19 -34.69 18.38
N GLY A 311 7.11 -33.73 18.56
CA GLY A 311 7.84 -33.09 17.45
C GLY A 311 6.93 -32.59 16.33
N LEU A 312 5.89 -31.82 16.67
CA LEU A 312 4.97 -31.27 15.68
C LEU A 312 5.70 -30.23 14.84
N MET A 313 5.71 -30.41 13.52
CA MET A 313 6.16 -29.44 12.53
C MET A 313 4.99 -29.04 11.63
N GLU A 314 4.94 -27.77 11.25
CA GLU A 314 3.88 -27.16 10.46
C GLU A 314 4.48 -26.54 9.19
N TYR A 315 3.97 -26.90 8.02
CA TYR A 315 4.40 -26.36 6.74
C TYR A 315 3.20 -25.76 6.03
N LYS A 316 3.27 -24.47 5.72
CA LYS A 316 2.22 -23.78 4.98
C LYS A 316 2.53 -23.81 3.50
N PHE A 317 1.49 -23.99 2.69
CA PHE A 317 1.62 -23.95 1.24
C PHE A 317 0.35 -23.40 0.60
N GLN A 318 0.46 -22.88 -0.62
CA GLN A 318 -0.65 -22.39 -1.41
C GLN A 318 -0.81 -23.25 -2.66
N VAL A 319 -2.06 -23.53 -3.03
CA VAL A 319 -2.39 -24.16 -4.31
C VAL A 319 -3.23 -23.25 -5.20
N ASP A 320 -2.84 -23.14 -6.46
CA ASP A 320 -3.46 -22.20 -7.41
C ASP A 320 -4.82 -22.68 -7.94
N SER A 321 -5.06 -24.00 -7.92
CA SER A 321 -6.25 -24.60 -8.49
C SER A 321 -6.76 -25.72 -7.61
N ALA A 322 -8.06 -25.69 -7.31
CA ALA A 322 -8.72 -26.76 -6.58
C ALA A 322 -8.59 -28.10 -7.33
N GLY A 323 -8.39 -29.20 -6.60
CA GLY A 323 -8.26 -30.53 -7.20
C GLY A 323 -7.82 -31.59 -6.19
N THR A 324 -7.70 -32.83 -6.67
CA THR A 324 -7.20 -33.95 -5.86
C THR A 324 -5.67 -34.01 -5.91
N TYR A 325 -4.99 -33.81 -4.79
CA TYR A 325 -3.54 -33.84 -4.64
C TYR A 325 -3.09 -35.12 -3.93
N GLN A 326 -1.94 -35.67 -4.32
CA GLN A 326 -1.26 -36.77 -3.64
C GLN A 326 -0.10 -36.23 -2.81
N MET A 327 0.25 -36.93 -1.73
CA MET A 327 1.42 -36.61 -0.91
C MET A 327 2.48 -37.73 -0.90
N ARG A 328 3.76 -37.38 -0.91
CA ARG A 328 4.92 -38.26 -0.68
C ARG A 328 5.94 -37.59 0.23
N ILE A 329 6.64 -38.39 1.03
CA ILE A 329 7.75 -37.96 1.89
C ILE A 329 9.03 -38.64 1.42
N ARG A 330 10.05 -37.87 1.07
CA ARG A 330 11.39 -38.39 0.79
C ARG A 330 12.02 -38.79 2.11
N ASN A 331 12.26 -40.08 2.26
CA ASN A 331 12.65 -40.68 3.53
C ASN A 331 13.86 -41.61 3.40
N HIS A 332 14.51 -41.87 4.53
CA HIS A 332 15.60 -42.83 4.66
C HIS A 332 15.54 -43.55 6.01
N ARG A 333 15.90 -44.84 5.99
CA ARG A 333 16.05 -45.68 7.18
C ARG A 333 17.40 -46.41 7.18
N THR A 334 18.07 -46.49 8.33
CA THR A 334 19.29 -47.31 8.49
C THR A 334 18.99 -48.61 9.22
N ILE A 335 19.90 -49.58 9.10
CA ILE A 335 19.87 -50.84 9.87
C ILE A 335 20.96 -50.90 10.95
N SER A 336 21.80 -49.87 11.06
CA SER A 336 23.01 -49.89 11.91
C SER A 336 22.75 -49.55 13.37
N THR A 337 21.55 -49.08 13.73
CA THR A 337 21.17 -48.63 15.08
C THR A 337 20.59 -49.74 15.98
N GLY A 338 20.55 -51.00 15.51
CA GLY A 338 20.33 -52.17 16.39
C GLY A 338 18.91 -52.74 16.46
N GLU A 339 17.95 -52.23 15.68
CA GLU A 339 16.59 -52.78 15.65
C GLU A 339 16.46 -53.85 14.56
N ALA A 340 16.95 -55.07 14.85
CA ALA A 340 16.96 -56.18 13.89
C ALA A 340 15.56 -56.64 13.45
N ASP A 341 14.53 -56.34 14.25
CA ASP A 341 13.12 -56.73 14.02
C ASP A 341 12.27 -55.60 13.42
N ASP A 342 12.84 -54.42 13.17
CA ASP A 342 12.13 -53.29 12.58
C ASP A 342 12.04 -53.45 11.04
N THR A 343 10.82 -53.63 10.55
CA THR A 343 10.52 -53.82 9.12
C THR A 343 10.11 -52.52 8.43
N GLU A 344 9.58 -51.53 9.16
CA GLU A 344 9.00 -50.27 8.63
C GLU A 344 9.06 -49.16 9.70
N ASN A 345 9.76 -48.07 9.40
CA ASN A 345 9.74 -46.86 10.23
C ASN A 345 8.78 -45.81 9.66
N ASP A 346 8.22 -44.99 10.56
CA ASP A 346 7.10 -44.13 10.22
C ASP A 346 7.01 -42.84 11.04
N VAL A 347 6.10 -42.00 10.56
CA VAL A 347 5.68 -40.72 11.15
C VAL A 347 4.17 -40.57 11.05
N TRP A 348 3.65 -39.61 11.78
CA TRP A 348 2.29 -39.13 11.61
C TRP A 348 2.28 -37.90 10.70
N ALA A 349 1.38 -37.87 9.71
CA ALA A 349 1.13 -36.70 8.88
C ALA A 349 -0.37 -36.39 8.79
N LYS A 350 -0.73 -35.11 8.67
CA LYS A 350 -2.11 -34.69 8.35
C LYS A 350 -2.11 -33.46 7.44
N MET A 351 -3.20 -33.30 6.71
CA MET A 351 -3.49 -32.12 5.90
C MET A 351 -4.61 -31.31 6.56
N ASP A 352 -4.39 -30.01 6.75
CA ASP A 352 -5.32 -29.07 7.38
C ASP A 352 -5.90 -29.61 8.71
N ASN A 353 -7.22 -29.61 8.80
CA ASN A 353 -8.00 -30.17 9.91
C ASN A 353 -8.45 -31.63 9.64
N GLY A 354 -7.85 -32.29 8.66
CA GLY A 354 -8.10 -33.69 8.31
C GLY A 354 -7.51 -34.69 9.31
N PRO A 355 -7.78 -36.00 9.10
CA PRO A 355 -7.31 -37.05 10.00
C PRO A 355 -5.79 -37.25 9.91
N TRP A 356 -5.20 -37.80 10.97
CA TRP A 356 -3.81 -38.23 10.98
C TRP A 356 -3.63 -39.57 10.27
N TYR A 357 -2.62 -39.64 9.41
CA TYR A 357 -2.18 -40.83 8.71
C TYR A 357 -0.81 -41.27 9.18
N LYS A 358 -0.62 -42.58 9.30
CA LYS A 358 0.70 -43.17 9.49
C LYS A 358 1.37 -43.22 8.12
N VAL A 359 2.51 -42.56 7.97
CA VAL A 359 3.31 -42.55 6.75
C VAL A 359 4.58 -43.35 6.99
N PHE A 360 4.75 -44.44 6.24
CA PHE A 360 5.80 -45.41 6.50
C PHE A 360 6.54 -45.83 5.22
N SER A 361 7.78 -46.30 5.38
CA SER A 361 8.56 -46.90 4.30
C SER A 361 9.35 -48.10 4.80
N GLY A 362 9.32 -49.18 4.02
CA GLY A 362 10.16 -50.37 4.23
C GLY A 362 11.51 -50.32 3.50
N THR A 363 11.79 -49.23 2.77
CA THR A 363 13.01 -49.12 1.95
C THR A 363 14.23 -48.85 2.83
N LYS A 364 15.27 -49.71 2.74
CA LYS A 364 16.43 -49.69 3.64
C LYS A 364 17.67 -49.08 2.97
N ASN A 365 18.46 -48.32 3.74
CA ASN A 365 19.79 -47.80 3.39
C ASN A 365 19.88 -46.97 2.09
N GLN A 366 18.80 -46.29 1.72
CA GLN A 366 18.79 -45.35 0.59
C GLN A 366 17.67 -44.32 0.72
N TRP A 367 17.93 -43.10 0.25
CA TRP A 367 16.91 -42.07 0.11
C TRP A 367 15.91 -42.49 -0.96
N ASN A 368 14.62 -42.39 -0.65
CA ASN A 368 13.56 -42.84 -1.55
C ASN A 368 12.27 -42.03 -1.33
N TRP A 369 11.40 -42.04 -2.34
CA TRP A 369 10.07 -41.41 -2.29
C TRP A 369 8.94 -42.42 -2.07
N ASN A 370 9.27 -43.66 -1.67
CA ASN A 370 8.26 -44.65 -1.36
C ASN A 370 7.62 -44.29 -0.02
N SER A 371 6.36 -43.89 -0.05
CA SER A 371 5.55 -43.61 1.13
C SER A 371 4.29 -44.45 1.06
N ASN A 372 4.08 -45.28 2.06
CA ASN A 372 2.83 -46.01 2.26
C ASN A 372 2.01 -45.35 3.36
N PHE A 373 0.69 -45.54 3.31
CA PHE A 373 -0.26 -44.87 4.18
C PHE A 373 -1.14 -45.90 4.86
N ASP A 374 -1.32 -45.72 6.17
CA ASP A 374 -2.20 -46.54 6.99
C ASP A 374 -3.05 -45.65 7.89
N TRP A 375 -4.36 -45.87 7.88
CA TRP A 375 -5.30 -45.13 8.70
C TRP A 375 -5.60 -45.91 9.97
N HIS A 376 -5.06 -45.43 11.09
CA HIS A 376 -5.06 -46.15 12.37
C HIS A 376 -6.47 -46.41 12.95
N GLU A 377 -7.53 -45.82 12.40
CA GLU A 377 -8.90 -45.98 12.88
C GLU A 377 -9.77 -46.98 12.08
N LEU A 378 -9.32 -47.48 10.92
CA LEU A 378 -10.08 -48.45 10.11
C LEU A 378 -9.24 -49.63 9.61
N ASN A 379 -9.04 -50.64 10.48
CA ASN A 379 -8.80 -52.06 10.15
C ASN A 379 -8.27 -52.36 8.72
N GLY A 380 -7.07 -51.89 8.38
CA GLY A 380 -6.29 -52.40 7.25
C GLY A 380 -6.70 -51.92 5.84
N THR A 381 -7.43 -50.81 5.70
CA THR A 381 -7.61 -50.19 4.36
C THR A 381 -6.50 -49.16 4.13
N GLN A 382 -5.70 -49.36 3.08
CA GLN A 382 -4.55 -48.51 2.70
C GLN A 382 -4.88 -47.61 1.48
N PRO A 383 -5.76 -46.60 1.58
CA PRO A 383 -5.90 -45.65 0.48
C PRO A 383 -4.63 -44.78 0.40
N PRO A 384 -4.16 -44.42 -0.81
CA PRO A 384 -3.13 -43.40 -0.95
C PRO A 384 -3.63 -42.10 -0.29
N ALA A 385 -2.71 -41.33 0.31
CA ALA A 385 -3.02 -40.00 0.83
C ALA A 385 -3.34 -39.05 -0.33
N SER A 386 -4.59 -39.12 -0.79
CA SER A 386 -5.22 -38.19 -1.74
C SER A 386 -6.06 -37.20 -0.95
N TYR A 387 -5.85 -35.92 -1.20
CA TYR A 387 -6.53 -34.81 -0.54
C TYR A 387 -7.23 -33.96 -1.59
N ASP A 388 -8.52 -33.70 -1.41
CA ASP A 388 -9.23 -32.72 -2.23
C ASP A 388 -8.99 -31.33 -1.64
N LEU A 389 -8.10 -30.57 -2.27
CA LEU A 389 -7.71 -29.23 -1.84
C LEU A 389 -8.50 -28.18 -2.64
N THR A 390 -8.90 -27.11 -1.96
CA THR A 390 -9.44 -25.90 -2.60
C THR A 390 -8.30 -25.03 -3.13
N ALA A 391 -8.56 -24.08 -4.04
CA ALA A 391 -7.55 -23.06 -4.31
C ALA A 391 -7.35 -22.18 -3.07
N GLY A 392 -6.11 -21.91 -2.68
CA GLY A 392 -5.77 -21.11 -1.49
C GLY A 392 -4.67 -21.69 -0.61
N GLU A 393 -4.47 -21.08 0.57
CA GLU A 393 -3.50 -21.52 1.59
C GLU A 393 -4.00 -22.77 2.32
N HIS A 394 -3.09 -23.72 2.54
CA HIS A 394 -3.27 -24.99 3.22
C HIS A 394 -2.11 -25.23 4.18
N THR A 395 -2.29 -26.16 5.10
CA THR A 395 -1.28 -26.48 6.12
C THR A 395 -1.03 -27.97 6.21
N PHE A 396 0.22 -28.37 6.03
CA PHE A 396 0.70 -29.73 6.21
C PHE A 396 1.35 -29.88 7.58
N TYR A 397 0.99 -30.93 8.31
CA TYR A 397 1.56 -31.22 9.63
C TYR A 397 2.29 -32.55 9.65
N LEU A 398 3.40 -32.58 10.37
CA LEU A 398 4.25 -33.75 10.58
C LEU A 398 4.53 -33.95 12.07
N SER A 399 4.53 -35.20 12.56
CA SER A 399 4.81 -35.53 13.96
C SER A 399 5.58 -36.86 14.07
N GLY A 400 6.55 -36.89 14.99
CA GLY A 400 7.47 -38.03 15.17
C GLY A 400 6.81 -39.28 15.75
N ARG A 401 7.30 -40.46 15.36
CA ARG A 401 6.76 -41.76 15.82
C ARG A 401 7.82 -42.86 16.01
N SER A 402 8.57 -43.24 14.98
CA SER A 402 9.61 -44.27 15.08
C SER A 402 11.01 -43.69 15.09
N GLU A 403 11.81 -44.11 16.07
CA GLU A 403 13.19 -43.66 16.23
C GLU A 403 14.02 -43.94 14.96
N PHE A 404 14.92 -43.03 14.64
CA PHE A 404 15.80 -43.05 13.47
C PHE A 404 15.10 -42.98 12.10
N PHE A 405 13.81 -42.67 12.03
CA PHE A 405 13.20 -42.31 10.76
C PHE A 405 13.73 -40.95 10.29
N ARG A 406 14.19 -40.89 9.04
CA ARG A 406 14.77 -39.69 8.46
C ARG A 406 13.91 -39.16 7.32
N ILE A 407 13.76 -37.84 7.28
CA ILE A 407 12.94 -37.14 6.30
C ILE A 407 13.76 -35.98 5.72
N ASP A 408 13.67 -35.81 4.42
CA ASP A 408 14.40 -34.79 3.64
C ASP A 408 13.43 -33.84 2.93
N ARG A 409 12.38 -34.34 2.27
CA ARG A 409 11.42 -33.50 1.54
C ARG A 409 10.00 -34.01 1.59
N ILE A 410 9.07 -33.10 1.32
CA ILE A 410 7.65 -33.40 1.17
C ILE A 410 7.21 -32.94 -0.23
N ALA A 411 6.53 -33.82 -0.96
CA ALA A 411 5.93 -33.51 -2.26
C ALA A 411 4.41 -33.63 -2.16
N ILE A 412 3.71 -32.56 -2.52
CA ILE A 412 2.26 -32.50 -2.68
C ILE A 412 1.98 -32.13 -4.14
N PHE A 413 1.29 -32.97 -4.91
CA PHE A 413 1.15 -32.76 -6.36
C PHE A 413 -0.21 -33.24 -6.87
N GLN A 414 -0.74 -32.59 -7.91
CA GLN A 414 -2.05 -32.97 -8.46
C GLN A 414 -2.04 -34.40 -8.99
N SER A 415 -3.11 -35.16 -8.72
CA SER A 415 -3.23 -36.58 -9.06
C SER A 415 -3.24 -36.85 -10.57
N ASN A 416 -3.46 -35.83 -11.40
CA ASN A 416 -3.42 -35.91 -12.86
C ASN A 416 -1.98 -35.81 -13.43
N LYS A 417 -0.98 -35.46 -12.59
CA LYS A 417 0.42 -35.37 -13.01
C LYS A 417 1.00 -36.75 -13.27
N GLN A 418 1.88 -36.83 -14.27
CA GLN A 418 2.54 -38.06 -14.68
C GLN A 418 3.78 -38.38 -13.83
N SER A 419 4.27 -37.42 -13.05
CA SER A 419 5.41 -37.53 -12.13
C SER A 419 5.09 -36.83 -10.80
N ILE A 420 5.87 -37.11 -9.75
CA ILE A 420 5.66 -36.55 -8.40
C ILE A 420 6.24 -35.13 -8.22
N ALA A 421 7.08 -34.71 -9.16
CA ALA A 421 7.77 -33.41 -9.26
C ALA A 421 8.27 -33.24 -10.71
N GLN A 422 8.68 -32.04 -11.10
CA GLN A 422 9.40 -31.82 -12.36
C GLN A 422 10.86 -32.32 -12.24
N ASN A 423 11.45 -32.18 -11.07
CA ASN A 423 12.74 -32.64 -10.63
C ASN A 423 12.64 -33.16 -9.19
N ILE A 424 12.73 -34.46 -9.07
CA ILE A 424 12.57 -35.20 -7.81
C ILE A 424 13.76 -35.00 -6.85
N ASN A 425 14.81 -34.28 -7.24
CA ASN A 425 16.07 -34.11 -6.51
C ASN A 425 16.37 -32.66 -6.10
N THR A 426 15.52 -31.69 -6.42
CA THR A 426 15.65 -30.28 -5.97
C THR A 426 14.33 -29.77 -5.40
N PRO A 427 14.34 -28.74 -4.55
CA PRO A 427 13.11 -28.01 -4.27
C PRO A 427 12.63 -27.33 -5.55
N GLU A 428 11.32 -27.22 -5.68
CA GLU A 428 10.68 -26.63 -6.86
C GLU A 428 9.68 -25.55 -6.51
N SER A 429 9.20 -25.54 -5.27
CA SER A 429 8.25 -24.53 -4.82
C SER A 429 8.98 -23.45 -4.06
N PRO A 430 8.97 -22.21 -4.56
CA PRO A 430 9.48 -21.09 -3.78
C PRO A 430 8.55 -20.88 -2.58
N GLN A 431 9.09 -20.42 -1.46
CA GLN A 431 8.30 -19.87 -0.38
C GLN A 431 7.94 -18.41 -0.71
N SER A 432 6.76 -17.96 -0.30
CA SER A 432 6.52 -16.52 -0.22
C SER A 432 7.50 -15.92 0.78
N GLY A 433 8.23 -14.89 0.32
CA GLY A 433 9.41 -14.40 1.02
C GLY A 433 10.73 -14.95 0.48
N ASP A 434 10.73 -15.87 -0.49
CA ASP A 434 11.92 -16.09 -1.33
C ASP A 434 12.12 -14.85 -2.20
N GLU A 435 13.31 -14.27 -2.09
CA GLU A 435 13.66 -12.93 -2.57
C GLU A 435 13.16 -12.65 -4.00
N PRO A 436 12.34 -11.60 -4.20
CA PRO A 436 11.89 -11.23 -5.53
C PRO A 436 13.07 -10.89 -6.44
N GLU A 437 13.25 -11.64 -7.53
CA GLU A 437 14.23 -11.26 -8.55
C GLU A 437 13.72 -9.99 -9.26
N VAL A 438 14.48 -8.90 -9.16
CA VAL A 438 14.19 -7.65 -9.88
C VAL A 438 14.50 -7.86 -11.35
N VAL A 439 13.46 -8.06 -12.15
CA VAL A 439 13.56 -8.28 -13.60
C VAL A 439 13.59 -6.98 -14.41
N GLY A 440 13.31 -5.84 -13.79
CA GLY A 440 13.37 -4.53 -14.43
C GLY A 440 12.83 -3.41 -13.55
N TYR A 441 12.73 -2.21 -14.12
CA TYR A 441 12.19 -1.02 -13.48
C TYR A 441 11.12 -0.43 -14.40
N GLN A 442 9.88 -0.37 -13.93
CA GLN A 442 8.80 0.36 -14.60
C GLN A 442 9.02 1.84 -14.32
N ILE A 443 9.20 2.64 -15.36
CA ILE A 443 9.40 4.08 -15.31
C ILE A 443 8.20 4.70 -16.00
N ASN A 444 7.49 5.56 -15.28
CA ASN A 444 6.32 6.24 -15.80
C ASN A 444 6.66 7.69 -16.11
N ALA A 445 6.07 8.21 -17.17
CA ALA A 445 6.20 9.61 -17.54
C ALA A 445 4.85 10.16 -17.99
N THR A 446 4.76 11.48 -18.04
CA THR A 446 3.65 12.20 -18.64
C THR A 446 4.21 13.15 -19.69
N VAL A 447 3.78 13.00 -20.95
CA VAL A 447 4.12 13.93 -22.04
C VAL A 447 2.86 14.59 -22.57
N THR A 448 2.86 15.92 -22.65
CA THR A 448 1.75 16.68 -23.24
C THR A 448 2.26 17.67 -24.27
N ASP A 449 1.41 18.01 -25.23
CA ASP A 449 1.71 18.88 -26.36
C ASP A 449 0.42 19.56 -26.85
N ASP A 450 0.54 20.69 -27.54
CA ASP A 450 -0.62 21.41 -28.08
C ASP A 450 -1.14 20.83 -29.42
N ALA A 451 -0.51 19.74 -29.89
CA ALA A 451 -0.81 19.01 -31.12
C ALA A 451 -0.67 19.87 -32.39
N ARG A 452 0.11 20.95 -32.34
CA ARG A 452 0.42 21.78 -33.51
C ARG A 452 1.69 21.26 -34.18
N LEU A 453 1.66 21.16 -35.52
CA LEU A 453 2.78 20.74 -36.38
C LEU A 453 3.30 19.30 -36.27
N PHE A 454 2.90 18.48 -35.30
CA PHE A 454 3.08 17.01 -35.34
C PHE A 454 2.14 16.29 -34.36
N TYR A 455 1.54 15.17 -34.78
CA TYR A 455 0.79 14.26 -33.91
C TYR A 455 1.76 13.31 -33.19
N PRO A 456 1.44 12.81 -31.97
CA PRO A 456 2.11 13.14 -30.70
C PRO A 456 3.65 13.29 -30.77
N PRO A 457 4.27 14.01 -29.81
CA PRO A 457 5.71 14.19 -29.79
C PRO A 457 6.47 12.87 -29.96
N GLN A 458 7.48 12.86 -30.82
CA GLN A 458 8.37 11.72 -30.98
C GLN A 458 9.17 11.53 -29.68
N LEU A 459 8.96 10.39 -29.03
CA LEU A 459 9.59 10.06 -27.75
C LEU A 459 10.85 9.25 -27.97
N THR A 460 11.87 9.48 -27.14
CA THR A 460 13.08 8.67 -27.10
C THR A 460 13.65 8.60 -25.70
N TRP A 461 13.68 7.40 -25.14
CA TRP A 461 14.42 7.04 -23.94
C TRP A 461 15.89 6.75 -24.25
N SER A 462 16.78 7.25 -23.41
CA SER A 462 18.22 7.04 -23.54
C SER A 462 18.92 6.97 -22.18
N LYS A 463 20.05 6.27 -22.14
CA LYS A 463 20.97 6.29 -21.00
C LYS A 463 21.89 7.51 -21.09
N VAL A 464 21.92 8.33 -20.04
CA VAL A 464 22.88 9.44 -19.88
C VAL A 464 24.17 8.95 -19.23
N SER A 465 24.06 8.18 -18.15
CA SER A 465 25.21 7.67 -17.37
C SER A 465 24.90 6.31 -16.72
N GLY A 466 25.94 5.59 -16.30
CA GLY A 466 25.82 4.34 -15.52
C GLY A 466 26.80 3.23 -15.95
N PRO A 467 26.97 2.17 -15.16
CA PRO A 467 28.03 1.17 -15.35
C PRO A 467 27.80 0.16 -16.48
N GLY A 468 26.55 -0.17 -16.83
CA GLY A 468 26.19 -1.20 -17.81
C GLY A 468 25.27 -0.72 -18.93
N ASN A 469 24.78 -1.64 -19.77
CA ASN A 469 23.80 -1.34 -20.81
C ASN A 469 22.40 -1.26 -20.21
N VAL A 470 21.54 -0.42 -20.80
CA VAL A 470 20.12 -0.30 -20.47
C VAL A 470 19.31 -0.72 -21.69
N VAL A 471 18.36 -1.62 -21.50
CA VAL A 471 17.40 -2.03 -22.54
C VAL A 471 16.01 -1.60 -22.09
N PHE A 472 15.34 -0.83 -22.95
CA PHE A 472 13.93 -0.47 -22.79
C PHE A 472 13.08 -1.43 -23.61
N ASP A 473 11.94 -1.84 -23.06
CA ASP A 473 10.93 -2.65 -23.77
C ASP A 473 10.39 -1.92 -25.02
N ASN A 474 10.13 -0.62 -24.90
CA ASN A 474 9.82 0.26 -26.02
C ASN A 474 10.42 1.66 -25.79
N PRO A 475 11.61 1.98 -26.34
CA PRO A 475 12.27 3.26 -26.10
C PRO A 475 11.52 4.48 -26.66
N ASN A 476 10.43 4.27 -27.41
CA ASN A 476 9.62 5.32 -28.02
C ASN A 476 8.22 5.44 -27.38
N ALA A 477 7.99 4.76 -26.26
CA ALA A 477 6.78 4.93 -25.44
C ALA A 477 6.98 5.97 -24.34
N GLU A 478 5.87 6.50 -23.84
CA GLU A 478 5.82 7.38 -22.67
C GLU A 478 6.28 6.61 -21.42
N ASP A 479 5.62 5.50 -21.13
CA ASP A 479 5.97 4.55 -20.08
C ASP A 479 6.85 3.41 -20.62
N VAL A 480 7.86 3.01 -19.84
CA VAL A 480 8.81 1.94 -20.23
C VAL A 480 9.17 1.03 -19.07
N VAL A 481 9.53 -0.20 -19.40
CA VAL A 481 10.30 -1.09 -18.52
C VAL A 481 11.76 -1.05 -18.93
N ALA A 482 12.62 -0.58 -18.04
CA ALA A 482 14.08 -0.57 -18.22
C ALA A 482 14.74 -1.77 -17.53
N THR A 483 15.64 -2.45 -18.23
CA THR A 483 16.46 -3.56 -17.71
C THR A 483 17.94 -3.22 -17.84
N PHE A 484 18.76 -3.70 -16.91
CA PHE A 484 20.14 -3.24 -16.72
C PHE A 484 21.09 -4.43 -16.72
N SER A 485 22.21 -4.33 -17.44
CA SER A 485 23.15 -5.44 -17.57
C SER A 485 24.14 -5.56 -16.41
N ILE A 486 24.25 -4.53 -15.57
CA ILE A 486 25.20 -4.43 -14.45
C ILE A 486 24.55 -3.60 -13.37
N ASP A 487 24.70 -4.03 -12.12
CA ASP A 487 24.21 -3.26 -10.99
C ASP A 487 24.93 -1.92 -10.82
N GLY A 488 24.20 -0.89 -10.42
CA GLY A 488 24.75 0.41 -10.05
C GLY A 488 23.85 1.58 -10.36
N LEU A 489 24.39 2.79 -10.19
CA LEU A 489 23.65 4.04 -10.38
C LEU A 489 23.58 4.41 -11.87
N TYR A 490 22.37 4.67 -12.38
CA TYR A 490 22.09 5.11 -13.74
C TYR A 490 21.35 6.44 -13.75
N THR A 491 21.67 7.29 -14.74
CA THR A 491 20.82 8.41 -15.12
C THR A 491 20.22 8.13 -16.49
N LEU A 492 18.89 8.14 -16.58
CA LEU A 492 18.11 7.94 -17.81
C LEU A 492 17.44 9.26 -18.22
N LYS A 493 17.16 9.40 -19.51
CA LYS A 493 16.59 10.61 -20.11
C LYS A 493 15.47 10.26 -21.07
N LEU A 494 14.30 10.88 -20.88
CA LEU A 494 13.23 10.93 -21.87
C LEU A 494 13.32 12.24 -22.65
N THR A 495 13.30 12.15 -23.98
CA THR A 495 13.27 13.31 -24.89
C THR A 495 11.99 13.28 -25.70
N ALA A 496 11.30 14.42 -25.80
CA ALA A 496 10.14 14.62 -26.67
C ALA A 496 10.47 15.66 -27.76
N TYR A 497 10.08 15.38 -29.00
CA TYR A 497 10.25 16.26 -30.15
C TYR A 497 8.97 16.35 -30.98
N ASP A 498 8.42 17.56 -31.13
CA ASP A 498 7.16 17.85 -31.82
C ASP A 498 7.36 18.32 -33.29
N GLY A 499 8.55 18.10 -33.86
CA GLY A 499 8.89 18.63 -35.19
C GLY A 499 9.49 20.04 -35.21
N GLN A 500 9.47 20.77 -34.09
CA GLN A 500 10.05 22.12 -33.98
C GLN A 500 10.86 22.33 -32.69
N HIS A 501 10.37 21.83 -31.56
CA HIS A 501 10.89 21.96 -30.22
C HIS A 501 11.30 20.60 -29.66
N THR A 502 12.43 20.59 -28.94
CA THR A 502 12.93 19.41 -28.23
C THR A 502 13.00 19.72 -26.74
N VAL A 503 12.30 18.93 -25.93
CA VAL A 503 12.30 19.03 -24.47
C VAL A 503 12.71 17.69 -23.87
N SER A 504 13.26 17.69 -22.67
CA SER A 504 13.69 16.45 -22.02
C SER A 504 13.64 16.56 -20.51
N ASP A 505 13.52 15.41 -19.87
CA ASP A 505 13.65 15.24 -18.42
C ASP A 505 14.56 14.04 -18.11
N THR A 506 15.11 13.99 -16.91
CA THR A 506 16.05 12.95 -16.47
C THR A 506 15.69 12.37 -15.11
N ILE A 507 15.89 11.06 -14.95
CA ILE A 507 15.74 10.36 -13.68
C ILE A 507 17.01 9.62 -13.31
N THR A 508 17.33 9.56 -12.03
CA THR A 508 18.44 8.76 -11.50
C THR A 508 17.89 7.63 -10.64
N LEU A 509 18.35 6.42 -10.89
CA LEU A 509 17.95 5.22 -10.15
C LEU A 509 19.15 4.29 -9.97
N TYR A 510 19.17 3.55 -8.87
CA TYR A 510 20.12 2.45 -8.68
C TYR A 510 19.48 1.18 -9.19
N ALA A 511 20.05 0.58 -10.22
CA ALA A 511 19.59 -0.69 -10.75
C ALA A 511 20.39 -1.81 -10.08
N GLY A 512 19.76 -2.62 -9.24
CA GLY A 512 20.36 -3.81 -8.63
C GLY A 512 19.52 -4.32 -7.46
N THR A 513 19.89 -5.48 -6.91
CA THR A 513 19.28 -6.05 -5.69
C THR A 513 20.07 -5.60 -4.46
N GLN A 514 20.04 -4.31 -4.15
CA GLN A 514 20.51 -3.89 -2.84
C GLN A 514 19.38 -4.18 -1.85
N ILE A 515 19.51 -5.31 -1.14
CA ILE A 515 18.61 -5.67 -0.04
C ILE A 515 18.81 -4.60 1.03
N ASN A 516 17.72 -3.93 1.43
CA ASN A 516 17.79 -3.00 2.55
C ASN A 516 18.26 -3.75 3.80
N THR A 517 19.32 -3.25 4.44
CA THR A 517 19.80 -3.80 5.69
C THR A 517 19.39 -2.89 6.84
N SER A 518 18.88 -3.49 7.93
CA SER A 518 18.48 -2.70 9.09
C SER A 518 19.63 -1.80 9.58
N PRO A 519 19.36 -0.60 10.10
CA PRO A 519 20.39 0.26 10.66
C PRO A 519 21.29 -0.48 11.66
N THR A 520 22.57 -0.15 11.67
CA THR A 520 23.50 -0.57 12.72
C THR A 520 23.44 0.42 13.87
N VAL A 521 23.30 -0.06 15.10
CA VAL A 521 23.16 0.77 16.31
C VAL A 521 24.12 0.28 17.38
N ASP A 522 24.88 1.21 17.96
CA ASP A 522 25.72 1.01 19.15
C ASP A 522 25.38 2.11 20.16
N ALA A 523 24.87 1.71 21.33
CA ALA A 523 24.46 2.61 22.40
C ALA A 523 25.64 3.13 23.24
N GLY A 524 26.86 2.69 22.93
CA GLY A 524 28.08 3.07 23.63
C GLY A 524 28.36 2.21 24.86
N SER A 525 29.49 2.50 25.52
CA SER A 525 29.92 1.76 26.72
C SER A 525 29.09 2.08 27.95
N ASN A 526 29.02 1.14 28.89
CA ASN A 526 28.37 1.37 30.20
C ASN A 526 28.96 2.56 30.96
N ILE A 527 28.09 3.31 31.65
CA ILE A 527 28.44 4.58 32.29
C ILE A 527 28.24 4.48 33.81
N THR A 528 29.08 5.20 34.56
CA THR A 528 28.89 5.42 36.00
C THR A 528 28.66 6.90 36.27
N VAL A 529 27.55 7.24 36.92
CA VAL A 529 27.20 8.60 37.33
C VAL A 529 27.34 8.72 38.85
N PRO A 530 28.16 9.64 39.39
CA PRO A 530 28.45 9.68 40.82
C PRO A 530 27.25 9.97 41.73
N TRP A 531 26.28 10.77 41.25
CA TRP A 531 25.06 11.10 42.00
C TRP A 531 23.88 11.47 41.08
N PRO A 532 22.63 11.23 41.54
CA PRO A 532 21.44 11.65 40.80
C PRO A 532 21.46 13.15 40.51
N GLY A 533 20.92 13.54 39.35
CA GLY A 533 20.91 14.92 38.87
C GLY A 533 22.16 15.38 38.11
N MET A 534 23.25 14.59 38.09
CA MET A 534 24.32 14.80 37.10
C MET A 534 23.92 14.24 35.73
N THR A 535 24.59 14.75 34.70
CA THR A 535 24.46 14.28 33.33
C THR A 535 25.38 13.08 33.07
N ALA A 536 24.86 12.11 32.32
CA ALA A 536 25.64 11.10 31.62
C ALA A 536 25.71 11.50 30.14
N ASP A 537 26.91 11.50 29.58
CA ASP A 537 27.13 11.68 28.14
C ASP A 537 26.89 10.32 27.45
N LEU A 538 25.87 10.26 26.61
CA LEU A 538 25.55 9.10 25.77
C LEU A 538 26.19 9.34 24.40
N ASP A 539 27.16 8.50 24.04
CA ASP A 539 27.95 8.57 22.81
C ASP A 539 27.54 7.40 21.92
N GLY A 540 26.40 7.57 21.24
CA GLY A 540 25.76 6.52 20.46
C GLY A 540 26.12 6.65 18.99
N THR A 541 26.36 5.53 18.31
CA THR A 541 26.61 5.55 16.86
C THR A 541 25.52 4.82 16.10
N VAL A 542 25.13 5.40 14.97
CA VAL A 542 24.14 4.84 14.05
C VAL A 542 24.70 4.91 12.64
N GLY A 543 24.73 3.77 11.95
CA GLY A 543 25.13 3.64 10.56
C GLY A 543 24.06 2.93 9.76
N ASP A 544 23.97 3.22 8.47
CA ASP A 544 22.93 2.72 7.59
C ASP A 544 23.47 2.62 6.16
N ASP A 545 22.91 1.75 5.34
CA ASP A 545 23.34 1.55 3.95
C ASP A 545 22.75 2.60 2.97
N GLY A 546 21.90 3.49 3.48
CA GLY A 546 21.24 4.57 2.76
C GLY A 546 19.97 4.14 2.04
N LEU A 547 19.48 2.92 2.29
CA LEU A 547 18.23 2.41 1.76
C LEU A 547 17.08 2.57 2.77
N PRO A 548 15.83 2.62 2.28
CA PRO A 548 15.43 2.73 0.86
C PRO A 548 15.78 4.11 0.23
N ILE A 549 16.23 4.15 -1.03
CA ILE A 549 16.54 5.41 -1.78
C ILE A 549 15.29 5.92 -2.53
N PRO A 550 14.89 7.22 -2.50
CA PRO A 550 15.11 8.24 -1.47
C PRO A 550 13.86 9.05 -1.01
N PRO A 551 13.96 9.69 0.17
CA PRO A 551 15.14 9.68 1.04
C PRO A 551 15.00 8.66 2.17
N GLY A 552 15.89 7.66 2.19
CA GLY A 552 16.14 6.76 3.32
C GLY A 552 16.78 7.55 4.47
N SER A 553 15.96 8.36 5.14
CA SER A 553 16.39 9.15 6.28
C SER A 553 16.31 8.29 7.53
N VAL A 554 17.46 8.05 8.17
CA VAL A 554 17.51 7.30 9.43
C VAL A 554 17.03 8.18 10.58
N SER A 555 15.97 7.73 11.23
CA SER A 555 15.47 8.27 12.49
C SER A 555 16.15 7.58 13.67
N VAL A 556 16.40 8.31 14.76
CA VAL A 556 17.01 7.76 15.97
C VAL A 556 16.21 8.18 17.21
N GLN A 557 16.19 7.33 18.24
CA GLN A 557 15.49 7.62 19.48
C GLN A 557 16.10 6.92 20.70
N TRP A 558 16.35 7.69 21.75
CA TRP A 558 16.70 7.20 23.08
C TRP A 558 15.46 6.96 23.97
N SER A 559 15.47 5.87 24.72
CA SER A 559 14.42 5.56 25.70
C SER A 559 14.96 4.87 26.95
N LYS A 560 14.19 4.89 28.04
CA LYS A 560 14.50 4.14 29.26
C LYS A 560 13.78 2.78 29.21
N VAL A 561 14.54 1.69 29.27
CA VAL A 561 14.02 0.31 29.35
C VAL A 561 13.70 -0.06 30.79
N SER A 562 14.62 0.19 31.73
CA SER A 562 14.42 -0.13 33.16
C SER A 562 15.22 0.80 34.09
N GLY A 563 14.90 0.77 35.39
CA GLY A 563 15.62 1.51 36.44
C GLY A 563 14.70 2.16 37.48
N PRO A 564 15.22 2.55 38.66
CA PRO A 564 14.42 2.91 39.84
C PRO A 564 13.75 4.30 39.78
N GLY A 565 14.25 5.23 38.97
CA GLY A 565 13.72 6.61 38.86
C GLY A 565 13.41 7.04 37.43
N SER A 566 13.07 8.31 37.19
CA SER A 566 12.89 8.86 35.85
C SER A 566 14.24 9.19 35.19
N VAL A 567 14.28 9.13 33.86
CA VAL A 567 15.42 9.55 33.02
C VAL A 567 14.95 10.72 32.15
N THR A 568 15.73 11.80 32.11
CA THR A 568 15.45 12.95 31.24
C THR A 568 16.59 13.12 30.24
N PHE A 569 16.29 12.98 28.95
CA PHE A 569 17.23 13.18 27.85
C PHE A 569 17.24 14.65 27.40
N ALA A 570 18.41 15.22 27.11
CA ALA A 570 18.54 16.57 26.58
C ALA A 570 17.89 16.69 25.18
N ASN A 571 18.18 15.72 24.31
CA ASN A 571 17.44 15.46 23.09
C ASN A 571 17.44 13.96 22.82
N ALA A 572 16.27 13.31 22.90
CA ALA A 572 16.18 11.88 22.68
C ALA A 572 16.39 11.49 21.19
N ASN A 573 16.31 12.43 20.25
CA ASN A 573 16.39 12.15 18.82
C ASN A 573 17.78 12.43 18.21
N LEU A 574 18.82 12.43 19.03
CA LEU A 574 20.22 12.48 18.61
C LEU A 574 20.93 11.26 19.17
N ALA A 575 21.75 10.61 18.35
CA ALA A 575 22.55 9.47 18.80
C ALA A 575 23.49 9.90 19.94
N ASP A 576 24.15 11.06 19.78
CA ASP A 576 24.92 11.73 20.83
C ASP A 576 24.03 12.68 21.64
N THR A 577 23.88 12.41 22.93
CA THR A 577 23.01 13.21 23.81
C THR A 577 23.45 13.13 25.27
N GLN A 578 22.73 13.82 26.15
CA GLN A 578 22.92 13.73 27.60
C GLN A 578 21.66 13.23 28.30
N ALA A 579 21.83 12.45 29.36
CA ALA A 579 20.73 11.97 30.21
C ALA A 579 20.95 12.31 31.69
N THR A 580 19.87 12.63 32.41
CA THR A 580 19.89 12.85 33.87
C THR A 580 18.92 11.92 34.58
N PHE A 581 19.22 11.57 35.83
CA PHE A 581 18.55 10.51 36.60
C PHE A 581 18.03 11.03 37.93
N SER A 582 16.82 10.61 38.32
CA SER A 582 16.17 11.09 39.55
C SER A 582 16.52 10.31 40.83
N MET A 583 17.07 9.10 40.70
CA MET A 583 17.35 8.19 41.83
C MET A 583 18.64 7.42 41.60
N THR A 584 19.23 6.92 42.68
CA THR A 584 20.40 6.03 42.62
C THR A 584 19.97 4.62 42.21
N GLY A 585 20.85 3.90 41.52
CA GLY A 585 20.68 2.52 41.10
C GLY A 585 21.01 2.30 39.64
N GLN A 586 20.80 1.07 39.17
CA GLN A 586 21.11 0.65 37.80
C GLN A 586 19.95 0.98 36.86
N TYR A 587 20.28 1.57 35.71
CA TYR A 587 19.36 1.89 34.62
C TYR A 587 19.80 1.17 33.34
N VAL A 588 18.84 0.79 32.51
CA VAL A 588 19.08 0.33 31.13
C VAL A 588 18.40 1.31 30.19
N LEU A 589 19.18 1.92 29.30
CA LEU A 589 18.73 2.85 28.27
C LEU A 589 18.91 2.22 26.89
N ARG A 590 18.01 2.52 25.96
CA ARG A 590 18.02 1.99 24.59
C ARG A 590 18.18 3.10 23.58
N LEU A 591 19.12 2.94 22.65
CA LEU A 591 19.16 3.69 21.40
C LEU A 591 18.50 2.83 20.31
N SER A 592 17.50 3.38 19.62
CA SER A 592 16.86 2.76 18.46
C SER A 592 17.14 3.58 17.21
N ALA A 593 17.23 2.91 16.06
CA ALA A 593 17.26 3.56 14.76
C ALA A 593 16.32 2.88 13.75
N SER A 594 15.78 3.64 12.80
CA SER A 594 14.94 3.13 11.71
C SER A 594 15.10 3.97 10.45
N ASP A 595 15.23 3.30 9.31
CA ASP A 595 15.33 3.87 7.96
C ASP A 595 13.96 4.10 7.28
N GLY A 596 12.86 3.70 7.95
CA GLY A 596 11.49 3.73 7.44
C GLY A 596 10.90 2.36 7.12
N ASP A 597 11.73 1.37 6.80
CA ASP A 597 11.34 -0.01 6.46
C ASP A 597 11.80 -1.01 7.54
N LEU A 598 13.04 -0.88 7.99
CA LEU A 598 13.68 -1.74 8.99
C LEU A 598 14.09 -0.92 10.22
N SER A 599 14.37 -1.63 11.32
CA SER A 599 14.80 -1.00 12.57
C SER A 599 15.73 -1.89 13.36
N ALA A 600 16.58 -1.27 14.17
CA ALA A 600 17.47 -1.93 15.11
C ALA A 600 17.62 -1.12 16.39
N TYR A 601 18.23 -1.72 17.41
CA TYR A 601 18.50 -1.05 18.66
C TYR A 601 19.70 -1.65 19.38
N ASP A 602 20.23 -0.89 20.33
CA ASP A 602 21.22 -1.37 21.31
C ASP A 602 20.94 -0.77 22.70
N ASP A 603 21.34 -1.48 23.75
CA ASP A 603 21.09 -1.15 25.15
C ASP A 603 22.39 -0.84 25.90
N VAL A 604 22.41 0.26 26.67
CA VAL A 604 23.52 0.64 27.55
C VAL A 604 23.07 0.65 29.02
N THR A 605 23.96 0.20 29.91
CA THR A 605 23.72 0.24 31.36
C THR A 605 24.36 1.48 31.99
N VAL A 606 23.60 2.18 32.82
CA VAL A 606 24.08 3.32 33.62
C VAL A 606 23.94 3.02 35.11
N ASP A 607 25.05 3.02 35.84
CA ASP A 607 25.10 2.90 37.30
C ASP A 607 25.12 4.28 37.96
N VAL A 608 24.01 4.66 38.59
CA VAL A 608 23.89 5.93 39.32
C VAL A 608 24.18 5.71 40.80
N GLN A 609 25.34 6.15 41.24
CA GLN A 609 25.81 5.94 42.60
C GLN A 609 25.19 6.91 43.60
N GLY A 610 25.25 6.56 44.88
CA GLY A 610 24.91 7.41 46.01
C GLY A 610 26.05 7.42 47.03
N ASN A 611 26.12 8.46 47.87
CA ASN A 611 27.13 8.53 48.92
C ASN A 611 26.49 8.51 50.32
N THR A 612 26.76 7.46 51.08
CA THR A 612 26.36 7.33 52.49
C THR A 612 27.39 8.03 53.38
N SER A 613 26.95 8.88 54.31
CA SER A 613 27.82 9.56 55.26
C SER A 613 27.30 9.41 56.69
N THR A 614 28.17 9.01 57.61
CA THR A 614 27.86 8.93 59.05
C THR A 614 27.86 10.32 59.67
N GLN A 615 26.78 10.67 60.36
CA GLN A 615 26.69 11.87 61.21
C GLN A 615 26.68 11.44 62.67
N ILE A 616 27.54 12.07 63.49
CA ILE A 616 27.61 11.81 64.94
C ILE A 616 26.96 12.98 65.68
N PHE A 617 25.97 12.67 66.52
CA PHE A 617 25.30 13.65 67.38
C PHE A 617 25.62 13.34 68.83
N THR A 618 26.09 14.34 69.59
CA THR A 618 26.20 14.25 71.05
C THR A 618 24.89 14.69 71.69
N SER A 619 24.61 14.18 72.89
CA SER A 619 23.47 14.67 73.68
C SER A 619 23.66 16.15 73.98
N MET A 620 22.58 16.92 73.83
CA MET A 620 22.51 18.32 74.24
C MET A 620 22.05 18.49 75.68
N ASN A 621 21.23 17.55 76.15
CA ASN A 621 20.75 17.51 77.52
C ASN A 621 20.65 16.05 77.95
N ASP A 622 21.15 15.75 79.13
CA ASP A 622 20.99 14.47 79.81
C ASP A 622 20.82 14.63 81.32
N ALA A 623 19.72 14.12 81.85
CA ALA A 623 19.41 14.19 83.28
C ALA A 623 18.47 13.06 83.70
N TYR A 624 18.39 12.81 85.01
CA TYR A 624 17.40 11.91 85.59
C TYR A 624 16.76 12.50 86.85
N LEU A 625 15.65 11.91 87.28
CA LEU A 625 14.97 12.26 88.53
C LEU A 625 15.16 11.15 89.57
N GLU A 626 15.48 11.56 90.81
CA GLU A 626 15.60 10.70 91.99
C GLU A 626 14.74 11.31 93.11
N ASP A 627 13.66 10.63 93.48
CA ASP A 627 12.70 11.11 94.48
C ASP A 627 12.21 12.55 94.20
N SER A 628 11.89 12.83 92.93
CA SER A 628 11.54 14.16 92.39
C SER A 628 12.68 15.19 92.37
N THR A 629 13.87 14.84 92.86
CA THR A 629 15.08 15.66 92.78
C THR A 629 15.75 15.43 91.43
N ARG A 630 16.05 16.52 90.73
CA ARG A 630 16.79 16.46 89.48
C ARG A 630 18.28 16.25 89.74
N ILE A 631 18.85 15.29 89.02
CA ILE A 631 20.30 15.08 88.98
C ILE A 631 20.79 15.28 87.55
N ASN A 632 21.81 16.12 87.41
CA ASN A 632 22.59 16.31 86.19
C ASN A 632 24.05 15.98 86.54
N ASN A 633 24.53 14.84 86.06
CA ASN A 633 25.92 14.40 86.18
C ASN A 633 26.31 13.65 84.90
N GLU A 634 27.60 13.52 84.65
CA GLU A 634 28.15 12.88 83.44
C GLU A 634 27.85 11.35 83.33
N TYR A 635 27.09 10.79 84.27
CA TYR A 635 26.82 9.36 84.35
C TYR A 635 25.32 9.06 84.39
N LEU A 636 24.84 8.35 83.37
CA LEU A 636 23.55 7.68 83.45
C LEU A 636 23.66 6.49 84.40
N LYS A 637 22.94 6.56 85.53
CA LYS A 637 22.99 5.50 86.55
C LYS A 637 21.97 4.40 86.25
N ILE A 638 22.46 3.16 86.16
CA ILE A 638 21.66 1.94 86.12
C ILE A 638 21.68 1.32 87.53
N GLU A 639 20.56 0.81 88.03
CA GLU A 639 20.43 0.24 89.37
C GLU A 639 19.81 -1.15 89.35
N ASP A 640 19.79 -1.83 90.50
CA ASP A 640 19.30 -3.19 90.65
C ASP A 640 17.77 -3.33 90.44
N ALA A 641 17.30 -4.57 90.40
CA ALA A 641 15.91 -4.91 90.13
C ALA A 641 14.88 -4.32 91.12
N THR A 642 15.31 -3.73 92.23
CA THR A 642 14.42 -3.10 93.22
C THR A 642 14.06 -1.67 92.85
N ARG A 643 14.72 -1.06 91.85
CA ARG A 643 14.49 0.34 91.45
C ARG A 643 14.56 0.54 89.94
N GLN A 644 13.56 1.24 89.39
CA GLN A 644 13.58 1.70 87.99
C GLN A 644 13.97 3.18 87.95
N ARG A 645 15.04 3.52 87.21
CA ARG A 645 15.39 4.90 86.88
C ARG A 645 15.05 5.20 85.42
N THR A 646 14.44 6.35 85.18
CA THR A 646 14.25 6.87 83.82
C THR A 646 15.21 8.04 83.64
N SER A 647 16.18 7.84 82.76
CA SER A 647 17.07 8.89 82.28
C SER A 647 16.50 9.49 81.00
N TYR A 648 16.67 10.79 80.83
CA TYR A 648 16.22 11.53 79.66
C TYR A 648 17.45 12.00 78.91
N VAL A 649 17.50 11.75 77.60
CA VAL A 649 18.59 12.16 76.71
C VAL A 649 17.98 12.84 75.50
N LYS A 650 18.53 14.00 75.09
CA LYS A 650 18.01 14.81 73.99
C LYS A 650 19.12 15.15 72.99
N PHE A 651 18.85 14.97 71.70
CA PHE A 651 19.79 15.21 70.59
C PHE A 651 19.33 16.34 69.68
N ASN A 652 20.27 17.04 69.01
CA ASN A 652 19.97 17.99 67.93
C ASN A 652 20.12 17.31 66.59
N LEU A 653 19.02 17.07 65.88
CA LEU A 653 19.04 16.36 64.60
C LEU A 653 18.99 17.29 63.37
N THR A 654 19.21 18.61 63.52
CA THR A 654 19.15 19.56 62.39
C THR A 654 20.11 19.23 61.26
N GLY A 655 21.21 18.51 61.52
CA GLY A 655 22.16 18.05 60.49
C GLY A 655 21.62 16.99 59.51
N LEU A 656 20.42 16.45 59.76
CA LEU A 656 19.77 15.43 58.93
C LEU A 656 18.78 16.02 57.91
N ALA A 657 18.56 17.33 57.89
CA ALA A 657 17.61 17.95 56.96
C ALA A 657 17.99 17.65 55.49
N GLY A 658 17.03 17.13 54.72
CA GLY A 658 17.23 16.77 53.31
C GLY A 658 17.99 15.45 53.07
N ARG A 659 18.29 14.68 54.11
CA ARG A 659 18.95 13.37 54.02
C ARG A 659 17.96 12.23 54.30
N VAL A 660 18.16 11.09 53.64
CA VAL A 660 17.49 9.83 54.00
C VAL A 660 18.35 9.13 55.07
N VAL A 661 17.74 8.73 56.19
CA VAL A 661 18.44 8.02 57.27
C VAL A 661 18.31 6.52 57.04
N GLU A 662 19.40 5.87 56.65
CA GLU A 662 19.42 4.42 56.41
C GLU A 662 19.49 3.61 57.70
N ASN A 663 20.27 4.08 58.68
CA ASN A 663 20.42 3.45 59.99
C ASN A 663 20.76 4.50 61.07
N ALA A 664 20.43 4.22 62.32
CA ALA A 664 20.80 5.02 63.48
C ALA A 664 21.18 4.11 64.66
N SER A 665 22.29 4.42 65.34
CA SER A 665 22.72 3.74 66.56
C SER A 665 22.85 4.74 67.71
N LEU A 666 22.49 4.31 68.92
CA LEU A 666 22.71 5.06 70.16
C LEU A 666 23.70 4.28 71.03
N THR A 667 24.90 4.81 71.17
CA THR A 667 25.98 4.13 71.89
C THR A 667 26.20 4.75 73.27
N PHE A 668 26.27 3.92 74.31
CA PHE A 668 26.65 4.31 75.66
C PHE A 668 28.06 3.79 75.98
N THR A 669 28.85 4.57 76.73
CA THR A 669 30.16 4.13 77.23
C THR A 669 30.07 3.84 78.73
N VAL A 670 30.52 2.67 79.16
CA VAL A 670 30.48 2.28 80.58
C VAL A 670 31.75 2.75 81.29
N ALA A 671 31.60 3.57 82.33
CA ALA A 671 32.71 4.16 83.08
C ALA A 671 32.99 3.48 84.45
N GLY A 672 32.23 2.43 84.85
CA GLY A 672 32.46 1.64 86.06
C GLY A 672 31.28 0.72 86.44
N ASP A 673 31.55 -0.35 87.22
CA ASP A 673 30.65 -1.43 87.71
C ASP A 673 30.13 -2.46 86.69
N ALA A 674 30.63 -3.70 86.76
CA ALA A 674 30.40 -4.85 85.86
C ALA A 674 28.97 -5.44 85.90
N GLY A 675 27.98 -4.64 86.28
CA GLY A 675 26.59 -5.04 86.37
C GLY A 675 26.01 -5.53 85.04
N SER A 676 24.93 -6.31 85.16
CA SER A 676 24.07 -6.73 84.06
C SER A 676 22.66 -6.20 84.26
N GLY A 677 21.96 -5.89 83.18
CA GLY A 677 20.63 -5.33 83.27
C GLY A 677 19.92 -5.20 81.92
N THR A 678 18.69 -4.70 81.98
CA THR A 678 17.86 -4.40 80.81
C THR A 678 17.74 -2.89 80.65
N LEU A 679 18.26 -2.36 79.54
CA LEU A 679 18.01 -0.99 79.11
C LEU A 679 16.88 -0.99 78.09
N GLN A 680 15.87 -0.17 78.33
CA GLN A 680 14.81 0.07 77.37
C GLN A 680 14.89 1.52 76.88
N LEU A 681 15.03 1.70 75.57
CA LEU A 681 15.04 3.01 74.95
C LEU A 681 13.63 3.36 74.48
N TRP A 682 13.11 4.49 74.96
CA TRP A 682 11.77 4.96 74.62
C TRP A 682 11.85 6.33 73.93
N LEU A 683 10.99 6.56 72.95
CA LEU A 683 10.74 7.89 72.40
C LEU A 683 10.00 8.73 73.44
N GLY A 684 10.50 9.92 73.75
CA GLY A 684 9.86 10.86 74.66
C GLY A 684 8.73 11.63 73.99
N SER A 685 7.64 11.89 74.72
CA SER A 685 6.44 12.55 74.18
C SER A 685 6.62 14.01 73.76
N HIS A 686 7.65 14.67 74.25
CA HIS A 686 8.01 16.02 73.85
C HIS A 686 9.49 16.28 74.14
N ASN A 687 10.00 17.42 73.67
CA ASN A 687 11.37 17.87 73.91
C ASN A 687 11.46 19.13 74.80
N SER A 688 10.34 19.58 75.38
CA SER A 688 10.21 20.77 76.24
C SER A 688 10.83 20.62 77.64
N TRP A 689 12.09 20.22 77.72
CA TRP A 689 12.88 20.11 78.95
C TRP A 689 14.36 20.39 78.66
N THR A 690 15.11 20.73 79.71
CA THR A 690 16.57 20.86 79.75
C THR A 690 17.10 20.32 81.07
N GLU A 691 18.41 20.10 81.17
CA GLU A 691 19.09 19.78 82.42
C GLU A 691 18.87 20.83 83.52
N GLY A 692 18.57 22.07 83.13
CA GLY A 692 18.30 23.17 84.07
C GLY A 692 16.89 23.17 84.64
N ASN A 693 15.94 22.45 84.05
CA ASN A 693 14.52 22.55 84.41
C ASN A 693 13.76 21.21 84.50
N LEU A 694 14.41 20.06 84.31
CA LEU A 694 13.75 18.77 84.43
C LEU A 694 13.11 18.59 85.83
N SER A 695 11.85 18.16 85.85
CA SER A 695 11.00 17.97 87.03
C SER A 695 9.94 16.91 86.74
N THR A 696 9.22 16.45 87.76
CA THR A 696 8.09 15.52 87.58
C THR A 696 6.94 16.10 86.74
N SER A 697 6.82 17.44 86.64
CA SER A 697 5.77 18.10 85.85
C SER A 697 6.08 18.26 84.36
N ASN A 698 7.34 18.24 83.95
CA ASN A 698 7.76 18.44 82.56
C ASN A 698 8.68 17.32 82.03
N ALA A 699 8.80 16.22 82.75
CA ALA A 699 9.51 15.05 82.25
C ALA A 699 8.71 14.42 81.09
N PRO A 700 9.33 14.14 79.94
CA PRO A 700 8.66 13.45 78.84
C PRO A 700 8.12 12.09 79.29
N THR A 701 6.91 11.76 78.84
CA THR A 701 6.35 10.42 79.05
C THR A 701 6.88 9.45 78.00
N LYS A 702 7.01 8.16 78.36
CA LYS A 702 7.39 7.08 77.44
C LYS A 702 6.31 6.91 76.38
N GLN A 703 6.68 7.03 75.10
CA GLN A 703 5.81 6.72 73.95
C GLN A 703 6.19 5.36 73.37
N THR A 704 6.81 5.34 72.20
CA THR A 704 7.19 4.13 71.48
C THR A 704 8.47 3.55 72.08
N LEU A 705 8.47 2.25 72.39
CA LEU A 705 9.69 1.51 72.70
C LEU A 705 10.50 1.41 71.40
N LEU A 706 11.67 2.04 71.36
CA LEU A 706 12.57 2.06 70.20
C LEU A 706 13.47 0.83 70.19
N ASP A 707 13.96 0.42 71.36
CA ASP A 707 14.81 -0.76 71.50
C ASP A 707 14.85 -1.30 72.93
N THR A 708 15.26 -2.56 73.11
CA THR A 708 15.53 -3.19 74.40
C THR A 708 16.80 -4.02 74.34
N VAL A 709 17.77 -3.68 75.19
CA VAL A 709 19.03 -4.39 75.29
C VAL A 709 19.17 -5.02 76.67
N THR A 710 19.42 -6.33 76.74
CA THR A 710 19.63 -7.08 77.99
C THR A 710 20.99 -7.77 77.96
N GLY A 711 21.81 -7.60 78.99
CA GLY A 711 23.12 -8.27 79.05
C GLY A 711 24.11 -7.66 80.05
N THR A 712 25.35 -8.16 80.01
CA THR A 712 26.53 -7.57 80.69
C THR A 712 27.06 -6.38 79.87
N GLN A 713 27.93 -5.56 80.46
CA GLN A 713 28.50 -4.33 79.87
C GLN A 713 28.95 -4.42 78.38
N CYS A 714 29.35 -5.61 77.89
CA CYS A 714 29.78 -5.80 76.49
C CYS A 714 28.63 -5.87 75.45
N ALA A 715 27.37 -5.91 75.88
CA ALA A 715 26.20 -6.07 75.01
C ALA A 715 25.49 -4.75 74.63
N TRP A 716 25.91 -3.60 75.16
CA TRP A 716 25.21 -2.29 75.01
C TRP A 716 25.87 -1.38 73.96
N LYS A 717 26.02 -1.87 72.72
CA LYS A 717 26.57 -1.09 71.59
C LYS A 717 25.52 -0.75 70.54
#